data_AF-A0A7R9GC02-F1
#
_entry.id   AF-A0A7R9GC02-F1
#
_cell.length_a   1.000
_cell.length_b   1.000
_cell.length_c   1.000
_cell.angle_alpha   90.00
_cell.angle_beta   90.00
_cell.angle_gamma   90.00
#
_symmetry.space_group_name_H-M   'P 1'
#
loop_
_entity.id
_entity.type
_entity.pdbx_description
1 polymer ?
#
loop_
_entity_poly.entity_id
_entity_poly.type
_entity_poly.pdbx_seq_one_letter_code
_entity_poly.pdbx_strand_id
1 'polypeptide(L)'
;MDPEEVTAAVLIIGDEILKGKVADANAPFLCKRLYRIGVKLARVSVVADDVEKIADELKGLSRNHTFVLTSGGIGPTHDDVTYEAVARAFNERMIENAELTSIMTGFFPMPEASAASANPAMKMADVPESAQLHFLHKSCGQLDSPFPVISCHNVFIFPGVPEYLRRGFLNLEYLFCNPDRQFFSQDILVKMTEVALIPVLNKALERFRGSINGPDPIPCTRLSIESFDHEKIDCAKEFFRQELPDGLVSDVGDDELIEETASKMASVINTSEGNLPACECSFKVPIEKAMKACDKYKVLLIFHPSSNHQVVEESLDIYKQEELCLAFNGGKDCSALLYLILAARKLRKVSSDTENLPLQVVYIRCLNPFPEMEQFILETKRRFGLDLIIKDGPIRNGLLSLLTTHPKIKAIWMGTRLDDPWPKNIVHFQMTDPDWPQLMRINALLDWKYHHVWSFLREFALPYCTLYDRGFTSVGTSDNTRPNSTLKYCDVSGRERYRPAYLLNDYASERRGRNGPCFSDSRQQNANAHVTSDSACRVISSTEPNVTNGKSFTMASTEDVWTNLVRSAEGKRFLLVGEGNFSFASVLLEKISEAGVKFDSFTASGFSGHGESCNENIVRITDHGGKVMHEVNATKLGDYPEFKGFDCVIFNFPHVGGKMRLDKNRQLLRDFLISVNGVLRDDDSLVLVTLCGGQGGTRWDKPQRTWNDTWKLPAVANSCKFLLKEVKEIFKLPIMESGSDSEESELAEIPGSTSSNFLRNVIGFWILGLCNNLPGVVLLTAARDILGPSFFNQTNINETALFDGLSSTEAVQSVDLTENSVRECNPSTTGIVLLISVIPGLLTKLFCPLLPISIRWKIIAVVVLNAVGIVLIFSATNRTEVFSGLVLHSVGGALGEVSYLGYTASFDEAVVGSWSSGTGGSGLLGSFAYAGLRSLKLSSKDAVVVFIVVPLLMIF
;
A
#
# COMPACT_ATOMS: atom_id res chain seq x y z
N MET A 1 6.00 -28.16 44.18
CA MET A 1 4.71 -27.86 43.53
C MET A 1 3.61 -28.21 44.50
N ASP A 2 2.47 -27.54 44.39
CA ASP A 2 1.22 -27.98 45.01
C ASP A 2 0.78 -29.29 44.30
N PRO A 3 0.57 -30.42 44.98
CA PRO A 3 0.45 -31.74 44.34
C PRO A 3 -0.79 -31.92 43.43
N GLU A 4 -1.71 -30.96 43.43
CA GLU A 4 -2.91 -30.93 42.60
C GLU A 4 -2.79 -29.96 41.38
N GLU A 5 -1.70 -29.19 41.28
CA GLU A 5 -1.54 -28.17 40.23
C GLU A 5 -0.95 -28.75 38.94
N VAL A 6 -1.84 -29.18 38.02
CA VAL A 6 -1.45 -29.59 36.67
C VAL A 6 -0.93 -28.39 35.86
N THR A 7 0.31 -28.49 35.40
CA THR A 7 1.05 -27.43 34.70
C THR A 7 1.47 -27.84 33.30
N ALA A 8 1.52 -26.87 32.39
CA ALA A 8 2.00 -27.07 31.02
C ALA A 8 3.08 -26.07 30.63
N ALA A 9 3.91 -26.46 29.67
CA ALA A 9 4.74 -25.56 28.88
C ALA A 9 4.51 -25.77 27.38
N VAL A 10 4.72 -24.73 26.58
CA VAL A 10 4.65 -24.77 25.11
C VAL A 10 6.02 -24.43 24.51
N LEU A 11 6.47 -25.23 23.55
CA LEU A 11 7.70 -25.01 22.79
C LEU A 11 7.37 -24.88 21.30
N ILE A 12 7.42 -23.66 20.78
CA ILE A 12 7.32 -23.40 19.34
C ILE A 12 8.70 -23.62 18.71
N ILE A 13 8.74 -24.37 17.62
CA ILE A 13 9.97 -24.71 16.90
C ILE A 13 9.79 -24.20 15.46
N GLY A 14 10.68 -23.34 15.02
CA GLY A 14 10.62 -22.75 13.68
C GLY A 14 11.43 -21.48 13.54
N ASP A 15 12.47 -21.54 12.72
CA ASP A 15 13.37 -20.42 12.43
C ASP A 15 12.64 -19.29 11.66
N GLU A 16 11.51 -19.58 11.01
CA GLU A 16 10.63 -18.60 10.37
C GLU A 16 9.75 -17.82 11.37
N ILE A 17 9.46 -18.40 12.53
CA ILE A 17 8.82 -17.71 13.67
C ILE A 17 9.81 -16.71 14.28
N LEU A 18 11.04 -17.14 14.56
CA LEU A 18 12.11 -16.28 15.08
C LEU A 18 12.49 -15.15 14.11
N LYS A 19 12.43 -15.40 12.79
CA LYS A 19 12.64 -14.39 11.75
C LYS A 19 11.42 -13.50 11.48
N GLY A 20 10.32 -13.68 12.22
CA GLY A 20 9.08 -12.90 12.06
C GLY A 20 8.37 -13.08 10.71
N LYS A 21 8.72 -14.10 9.93
CA LYS A 21 8.11 -14.39 8.61
C LYS A 21 6.71 -14.98 8.74
N VAL A 22 6.45 -15.67 9.85
CA VAL A 22 5.15 -16.21 10.23
C VAL A 22 4.91 -15.85 11.69
N ALA A 23 3.73 -15.32 12.00
CA ALA A 23 3.34 -15.04 13.38
C ALA A 23 2.80 -16.32 14.05
N ASP A 24 3.24 -16.61 15.28
CA ASP A 24 2.74 -17.75 16.03
C ASP A 24 1.22 -17.66 16.26
N ALA A 25 0.51 -18.69 15.82
CA ALA A 25 -0.93 -18.87 15.99
C ALA A 25 -1.28 -20.09 16.86
N ASN A 26 -0.29 -20.72 17.49
CA ASN A 26 -0.39 -21.98 18.21
C ASN A 26 -0.30 -21.76 19.73
N ALA A 27 0.70 -21.06 20.27
CA ALA A 27 0.72 -20.79 21.72
C ALA A 27 -0.50 -19.97 22.20
N PRO A 28 -0.99 -18.93 21.46
CA PRO A 28 -2.22 -18.22 21.83
C PRO A 28 -3.49 -19.09 21.78
N PHE A 29 -3.47 -20.20 21.02
CA PHE A 29 -4.56 -21.18 21.01
C PHE A 29 -4.44 -22.14 22.21
N LEU A 30 -3.26 -22.74 22.41
CA LEU A 30 -2.99 -23.68 23.50
C LEU A 30 -3.25 -23.04 24.86
N CYS A 31 -2.74 -21.82 25.09
CA CYS A 31 -3.00 -21.01 26.28
C CYS A 31 -4.52 -20.93 26.60
N LYS A 32 -5.33 -20.56 25.61
CA LYS A 32 -6.79 -20.40 25.76
C LYS A 32 -7.57 -21.71 25.89
N ARG A 33 -6.98 -22.88 25.59
CA ARG A 33 -7.61 -24.19 25.82
C ARG A 33 -7.18 -24.80 27.15
N LEU A 34 -5.88 -24.85 27.43
CA LEU A 34 -5.30 -25.34 28.69
C LEU A 34 -5.97 -24.68 29.91
N TYR A 35 -6.13 -23.36 29.86
CA TYR A 35 -6.80 -22.58 30.91
C TYR A 35 -8.23 -23.06 31.19
N ARG A 36 -8.99 -23.40 30.15
CA ARG A 36 -10.40 -23.84 30.25
C ARG A 36 -10.57 -25.26 30.79
N ILE A 37 -9.49 -26.04 30.85
CA ILE A 37 -9.48 -27.44 31.31
C ILE A 37 -8.67 -27.61 32.62
N GLY A 38 -8.49 -26.52 33.37
CA GLY A 38 -7.82 -26.52 34.67
C GLY A 38 -6.29 -26.63 34.62
N VAL A 39 -5.67 -26.42 33.44
CA VAL A 39 -4.21 -26.55 33.24
C VAL A 39 -3.52 -25.21 33.16
N LYS A 40 -2.56 -25.00 34.06
CA LYS A 40 -1.77 -23.78 34.16
C LYS A 40 -0.60 -23.79 33.17
N LEU A 41 -0.73 -23.07 32.05
CA LEU A 41 0.39 -22.81 31.14
C LEU A 41 1.38 -21.85 31.80
N ALA A 42 2.54 -22.35 32.24
CA ALA A 42 3.51 -21.58 33.02
C ALA A 42 4.68 -21.01 32.18
N ARG A 43 4.96 -21.58 30.99
CA ARG A 43 6.00 -21.09 30.06
C ARG A 43 5.61 -21.30 28.61
N VAL A 44 5.90 -20.30 27.78
CA VAL A 44 5.97 -20.43 26.31
C VAL A 44 7.41 -20.10 25.92
N SER A 45 7.98 -20.88 24.99
CA SER A 45 9.32 -20.70 24.47
C SER A 45 9.31 -20.86 22.95
N VAL A 46 10.25 -20.20 22.26
CA VAL A 46 10.39 -20.24 20.80
C VAL A 46 11.86 -20.50 20.47
N VAL A 47 12.14 -21.56 19.72
CA VAL A 47 13.51 -22.03 19.44
C VAL A 47 13.70 -22.29 17.94
N ALA A 48 14.93 -22.10 17.47
CA ALA A 48 15.33 -22.37 16.09
C ALA A 48 15.36 -23.87 15.78
N ASP A 49 15.36 -24.22 14.51
CA ASP A 49 15.47 -25.60 14.00
C ASP A 49 16.89 -26.17 14.21
N ASP A 50 17.23 -26.47 15.47
CA ASP A 50 18.54 -26.92 15.93
C ASP A 50 18.39 -27.96 17.04
N VAL A 51 18.90 -29.17 16.78
CA VAL A 51 18.76 -30.36 17.64
C VAL A 51 19.16 -30.10 19.09
N GLU A 52 20.29 -29.44 19.33
CA GLU A 52 20.80 -29.26 20.69
C GLU A 52 20.07 -28.13 21.41
N LYS A 53 19.74 -27.02 20.72
CA LYS A 53 18.95 -25.93 21.32
C LYS A 53 17.54 -26.39 21.72
N ILE A 54 16.88 -27.18 20.86
CA ILE A 54 15.57 -27.74 21.14
C ILE A 54 15.68 -28.75 22.30
N ALA A 55 16.70 -29.61 22.30
CA ALA A 55 16.90 -30.61 23.34
C ALA A 55 17.16 -30.01 24.75
N ASP A 56 18.00 -28.97 24.86
CA ASP A 56 18.30 -28.33 26.14
C ASP A 56 17.08 -27.59 26.72
N GLU A 57 16.32 -26.85 25.90
CA GLU A 57 15.08 -26.21 26.37
C GLU A 57 14.02 -27.27 26.71
N LEU A 58 13.83 -28.31 25.89
CA LEU A 58 12.92 -29.44 26.21
C LEU A 58 13.23 -30.08 27.56
N LYS A 59 14.51 -30.33 27.84
CA LYS A 59 15.01 -30.91 29.09
C LYS A 59 14.79 -29.98 30.29
N GLY A 60 14.84 -28.66 30.07
CA GLY A 60 14.42 -27.65 31.04
C GLY A 60 12.90 -27.62 31.27
N LEU A 61 12.10 -27.73 30.21
CA LEU A 61 10.63 -27.69 30.29
C LEU A 61 10.06 -28.97 30.92
N SER A 62 10.44 -30.15 30.42
CA SER A 62 9.93 -31.46 30.82
C SER A 62 10.09 -31.74 32.32
N ARG A 63 11.21 -31.30 32.91
CA ARG A 63 11.52 -31.46 34.34
C ARG A 63 10.69 -30.56 35.27
N ASN A 64 10.10 -29.48 34.76
CA ASN A 64 9.50 -28.41 35.56
C ASN A 64 7.98 -28.24 35.35
N HIS A 65 7.35 -29.07 34.50
CA HIS A 65 5.93 -28.98 34.16
C HIS A 65 5.32 -30.38 34.06
N THR A 66 4.02 -30.51 34.34
CA THR A 66 3.31 -31.79 34.15
C THR A 66 3.31 -32.23 32.69
N PHE A 67 3.11 -31.29 31.76
CA PHE A 67 3.11 -31.53 30.31
C PHE A 67 3.99 -30.53 29.54
N VAL A 68 4.55 -30.95 28.41
CA VAL A 68 5.17 -30.08 27.41
C VAL A 68 4.51 -30.33 26.06
N LEU A 69 4.20 -29.25 25.34
CA LEU A 69 3.49 -29.28 24.06
C LEU A 69 4.39 -28.62 23.00
N THR A 70 4.98 -29.38 22.09
CA THR A 70 5.82 -28.83 21.01
C THR A 70 5.02 -28.54 19.75
N SER A 71 5.52 -27.64 18.92
CA SER A 71 4.85 -27.19 17.68
C SER A 71 5.88 -26.84 16.61
N GLY A 72 6.14 -27.77 15.68
CA GLY A 72 7.04 -27.55 14.54
C GLY A 72 8.08 -28.64 14.34
N GLY A 73 8.79 -28.59 13.21
CA GLY A 73 9.96 -29.42 12.91
C GLY A 73 9.75 -30.95 12.83
N ILE A 74 8.63 -31.44 12.26
CA ILE A 74 8.32 -32.90 12.20
C ILE A 74 7.97 -33.44 10.81
N GLY A 75 8.13 -32.63 9.76
CA GLY A 75 8.02 -33.07 8.38
C GLY A 75 9.25 -33.83 7.87
N PRO A 76 9.40 -33.97 6.54
CA PRO A 76 10.47 -34.76 5.92
C PRO A 76 11.72 -33.95 5.55
N THR A 77 11.83 -32.67 5.93
CA THR A 77 12.96 -31.82 5.48
C THR A 77 14.21 -31.96 6.36
N HIS A 78 15.29 -31.30 5.95
CA HIS A 78 16.55 -31.25 6.70
C HIS A 78 16.49 -30.40 7.98
N ASP A 79 15.57 -29.44 8.00
CA ASP A 79 15.26 -28.51 9.08
C ASP A 79 14.16 -29.05 10.02
N ASP A 80 13.35 -30.02 9.59
CA ASP A 80 12.43 -30.76 10.47
C ASP A 80 13.18 -31.70 11.45
N VAL A 81 13.66 -31.20 12.60
CA VAL A 81 14.55 -31.96 13.52
C VAL A 81 14.02 -32.24 14.94
N THR A 82 12.71 -32.10 15.16
CA THR A 82 12.09 -32.17 16.49
C THR A 82 12.12 -33.58 17.09
N TYR A 83 11.98 -34.65 16.31
CA TYR A 83 12.05 -36.01 16.86
C TYR A 83 13.47 -36.36 17.32
N GLU A 84 14.48 -36.01 16.53
CA GLU A 84 15.90 -36.15 16.88
C GLU A 84 16.26 -35.35 18.13
N ALA A 85 15.69 -34.14 18.28
CA ALA A 85 15.87 -33.30 19.46
C ALA A 85 15.18 -33.88 20.72
N VAL A 86 14.00 -34.49 20.59
CA VAL A 86 13.33 -35.19 21.70
C VAL A 86 14.15 -36.40 22.13
N ALA A 87 14.64 -37.22 21.19
CA ALA A 87 15.55 -38.32 21.51
C ALA A 87 16.84 -37.83 22.19
N ARG A 88 17.40 -36.70 21.74
CA ARG A 88 18.58 -36.05 22.37
C ARG A 88 18.30 -35.55 23.79
N ALA A 89 17.12 -34.97 24.05
CA ALA A 89 16.73 -34.47 25.36
C ALA A 89 16.66 -35.58 26.43
N PHE A 90 16.14 -36.75 26.04
CA PHE A 90 15.93 -37.91 26.93
C PHE A 90 17.06 -38.96 26.86
N ASN A 91 18.06 -38.77 25.99
CA ASN A 91 19.15 -39.73 25.74
C ASN A 91 18.63 -41.09 25.24
N GLU A 92 17.72 -41.04 24.28
CA GLU A 92 17.12 -42.20 23.61
C GLU A 92 17.71 -42.42 22.22
N ARG A 93 17.43 -43.60 21.65
CA ARG A 93 17.72 -43.91 20.25
C ARG A 93 16.51 -43.51 19.38
N MET A 94 16.80 -43.16 18.13
CA MET A 94 15.78 -43.15 17.09
C MET A 94 15.54 -44.58 16.62
N ILE A 95 14.28 -44.94 16.38
CA ILE A 95 13.83 -46.23 15.85
C ILE A 95 12.83 -46.01 14.72
N GLU A 96 12.87 -46.84 13.69
CA GLU A 96 11.84 -46.85 12.64
C GLU A 96 10.56 -47.49 13.23
N ASN A 97 9.46 -46.75 13.27
CA ASN A 97 8.17 -47.26 13.73
C ASN A 97 7.40 -47.89 12.56
N ALA A 98 7.18 -49.21 12.62
CA ALA A 98 6.55 -49.98 11.55
C ALA A 98 5.11 -49.51 11.16
N GLU A 99 4.35 -48.94 12.10
CA GLU A 99 3.00 -48.41 11.83
C GLU A 99 3.09 -47.08 11.07
N LEU A 100 3.96 -46.17 11.51
CA LEU A 100 4.27 -44.95 10.75
C LEU A 100 4.86 -45.27 9.39
N THR A 101 5.79 -46.22 9.26
CA THR A 101 6.33 -46.69 7.98
C THR A 101 5.24 -47.17 7.03
N SER A 102 4.23 -47.91 7.53
CA SER A 102 3.07 -48.32 6.73
C SER A 102 2.26 -47.11 6.25
N ILE A 103 2.01 -46.13 7.14
CA ILE A 103 1.29 -44.89 6.82
C ILE A 103 2.06 -44.05 5.79
N MET A 104 3.37 -43.83 5.97
CA MET A 104 4.21 -43.05 5.04
C MET A 104 4.30 -43.72 3.67
N THR A 105 4.45 -45.05 3.63
CA THR A 105 4.46 -45.83 2.38
C THR A 105 3.13 -45.73 1.64
N GLY A 106 2.00 -45.74 2.38
CA GLY A 106 0.66 -45.58 1.80
C GLY A 106 0.34 -44.16 1.33
N PHE A 107 0.84 -43.12 2.01
CA PHE A 107 0.59 -41.71 1.66
C PHE A 107 1.57 -41.12 0.64
N PHE A 108 2.80 -41.64 0.58
CA PHE A 108 3.85 -41.15 -0.31
C PHE A 108 4.42 -42.29 -1.20
N PRO A 109 3.58 -42.90 -2.07
CA PRO A 109 4.02 -43.99 -2.95
C PRO A 109 5.02 -43.49 -4.00
N MET A 110 6.16 -44.17 -4.08
CA MET A 110 7.22 -43.89 -5.07
C MET A 110 7.13 -44.84 -6.27
N PRO A 111 7.34 -44.37 -7.52
CA PRO A 111 7.33 -45.23 -8.70
C PRO A 111 8.60 -46.12 -8.76
N GLU A 112 8.44 -47.38 -9.18
CA GLU A 112 9.49 -48.43 -9.12
C GLU A 112 10.85 -48.00 -9.73
N ALA A 113 10.83 -47.20 -10.79
CA ALA A 113 12.03 -46.67 -11.46
C ALA A 113 12.88 -45.72 -10.59
N SER A 114 12.43 -45.34 -9.39
CA SER A 114 13.12 -44.43 -8.46
C SER A 114 13.75 -45.12 -7.23
N ALA A 115 13.73 -46.46 -7.16
CA ALA A 115 14.22 -47.27 -6.04
C ALA A 115 15.73 -47.14 -5.69
N ALA A 116 16.49 -46.30 -6.40
CA ALA A 116 17.89 -45.98 -6.10
C ALA A 116 18.06 -44.86 -5.05
N SER A 117 16.99 -44.11 -4.73
CA SER A 117 16.99 -43.07 -3.69
C SER A 117 15.95 -43.38 -2.62
N ALA A 118 16.37 -43.41 -1.35
CA ALA A 118 15.45 -43.60 -0.22
C ALA A 118 14.37 -42.51 -0.18
N ASN A 119 13.13 -42.90 0.11
CA ASN A 119 11.99 -41.98 0.16
C ASN A 119 12.13 -41.01 1.37
N PRO A 120 12.27 -39.68 1.17
CA PRO A 120 12.46 -38.74 2.27
C PRO A 120 11.30 -38.72 3.29
N ALA A 121 10.11 -39.15 2.89
CA ALA A 121 8.97 -39.25 3.80
C ALA A 121 9.18 -40.28 4.93
N MET A 122 10.08 -41.25 4.76
CA MET A 122 10.41 -42.25 5.77
C MET A 122 10.99 -41.64 7.05
N LYS A 123 11.63 -40.46 6.96
CA LYS A 123 12.11 -39.71 8.13
C LYS A 123 10.99 -39.47 9.16
N MET A 124 9.75 -39.28 8.70
CA MET A 124 8.59 -39.07 9.59
C MET A 124 8.11 -40.37 10.30
N ALA A 125 8.72 -41.51 10.01
CA ALA A 125 8.54 -42.78 10.74
C ALA A 125 9.69 -43.09 11.71
N ASP A 126 10.83 -42.39 11.61
CA ASP A 126 11.90 -42.45 12.59
C ASP A 126 11.52 -41.61 13.83
N VAL A 127 11.43 -42.26 14.99
CA VAL A 127 10.92 -41.64 16.24
C VAL A 127 11.74 -42.09 17.46
N PRO A 128 11.68 -41.38 18.60
CA PRO A 128 12.35 -41.82 19.84
C PRO A 128 11.85 -43.19 20.33
N GLU A 129 12.72 -43.95 20.99
CA GLU A 129 12.43 -45.30 21.49
C GLU A 129 11.25 -45.38 22.48
N SER A 130 10.91 -44.29 23.16
CA SER A 130 9.72 -44.18 24.04
C SER A 130 8.41 -43.73 23.36
N ALA A 131 8.41 -43.50 22.05
CA ALA A 131 7.30 -42.85 21.34
C ALA A 131 5.96 -43.62 21.38
N GLN A 132 4.90 -42.92 21.80
CA GLN A 132 3.51 -43.39 21.75
C GLN A 132 2.72 -42.65 20.68
N LEU A 133 1.90 -43.38 19.91
CA LEU A 133 1.13 -42.88 18.78
C LEU A 133 -0.34 -42.64 19.17
N HIS A 134 -0.75 -41.38 19.21
CA HIS A 134 -2.11 -40.97 19.54
C HIS A 134 -2.93 -40.71 18.27
N PHE A 135 -3.63 -41.75 17.81
CA PHE A 135 -4.47 -41.70 16.62
C PHE A 135 -5.79 -40.95 16.85
N LEU A 136 -6.13 -40.04 15.94
CA LEU A 136 -7.34 -39.23 16.03
C LEU A 136 -8.55 -40.06 15.55
N HIS A 137 -9.47 -40.39 16.45
CA HIS A 137 -10.64 -41.24 16.17
C HIS A 137 -11.93 -40.41 16.10
N LYS A 138 -12.77 -40.63 15.08
CA LYS A 138 -14.15 -40.15 15.07
C LYS A 138 -15.00 -40.97 16.05
N SER A 139 -16.07 -40.35 16.57
CA SER A 139 -17.12 -40.99 17.38
C SER A 139 -17.86 -42.16 16.70
N CYS A 140 -17.53 -42.48 15.44
CA CYS A 140 -18.07 -43.61 14.66
C CYS A 140 -16.99 -44.63 14.22
N GLY A 141 -15.82 -44.65 14.87
CA GLY A 141 -14.80 -45.70 14.66
C GLY A 141 -13.98 -45.61 13.36
N GLN A 142 -14.00 -44.48 12.66
CA GLN A 142 -13.09 -44.19 11.55
C GLN A 142 -12.01 -43.18 11.99
N LEU A 143 -10.80 -43.33 11.47
CA LEU A 143 -9.72 -42.37 11.67
C LEU A 143 -10.09 -40.99 11.09
N ASP A 144 -9.74 -39.95 11.84
CA ASP A 144 -10.03 -38.55 11.55
C ASP A 144 -8.82 -37.82 10.93
N SER A 145 -7.63 -38.38 11.16
CA SER A 145 -6.34 -38.05 10.53
C SER A 145 -5.58 -39.36 10.27
N PRO A 146 -4.85 -39.51 9.15
CA PRO A 146 -3.96 -40.66 8.93
C PRO A 146 -2.70 -40.58 9.80
N PHE A 147 -2.27 -39.37 10.19
CA PHE A 147 -1.10 -39.14 11.03
C PHE A 147 -1.52 -38.99 12.50
N PRO A 148 -0.91 -39.74 13.44
CA PRO A 148 -1.12 -39.56 14.87
C PRO A 148 -0.36 -38.33 15.41
N VAL A 149 -0.72 -37.89 16.62
CA VAL A 149 0.15 -37.06 17.46
C VAL A 149 1.11 -37.98 18.20
N ILE A 150 2.39 -37.63 18.31
CA ILE A 150 3.39 -38.47 19.00
C ILE A 150 3.66 -37.91 20.39
N SER A 151 3.81 -38.77 21.41
CA SER A 151 4.29 -38.35 22.73
C SER A 151 5.46 -39.19 23.22
N CYS A 152 6.45 -38.55 23.83
CA CYS A 152 7.58 -39.19 24.51
C CYS A 152 7.66 -38.63 25.94
N HIS A 153 7.64 -39.49 26.96
CA HIS A 153 7.46 -39.08 28.38
C HIS A 153 6.25 -38.15 28.55
N ASN A 154 6.47 -36.91 29.01
CA ASN A 154 5.44 -35.88 29.14
C ASN A 154 5.43 -34.85 28.00
N VAL A 155 6.19 -35.10 26.93
CA VAL A 155 6.30 -34.22 25.76
C VAL A 155 5.37 -34.72 24.66
N PHE A 156 4.38 -33.93 24.28
CA PHE A 156 3.46 -34.17 23.16
C PHE A 156 3.86 -33.31 21.97
N ILE A 157 4.00 -33.93 20.81
CA ILE A 157 4.68 -33.38 19.64
C ILE A 157 3.65 -33.10 18.55
N PHE A 158 3.37 -31.82 18.26
CA PHE A 158 2.36 -31.41 17.29
C PHE A 158 2.98 -30.81 16.02
N PRO A 159 2.32 -30.93 14.85
CA PRO A 159 2.76 -30.26 13.63
C PRO A 159 2.69 -28.73 13.78
N GLY A 160 3.65 -28.00 13.21
CA GLY A 160 3.66 -26.53 13.24
C GLY A 160 2.45 -25.89 12.54
N VAL A 161 1.82 -26.59 11.58
CA VAL A 161 0.63 -26.12 10.86
C VAL A 161 -0.56 -25.99 11.83
N PRO A 162 -1.11 -24.77 12.04
CA PRO A 162 -2.10 -24.53 13.09
C PRO A 162 -3.39 -25.35 12.99
N GLU A 163 -3.81 -25.75 11.78
CA GLU A 163 -4.99 -26.60 11.56
C GLU A 163 -4.81 -27.98 12.22
N TYR A 164 -3.65 -28.61 12.02
CA TYR A 164 -3.36 -29.95 12.53
C TYR A 164 -3.08 -29.95 14.03
N LEU A 165 -2.33 -28.97 14.54
CA LEU A 165 -2.13 -28.80 15.99
C LEU A 165 -3.46 -28.64 16.73
N ARG A 166 -4.36 -27.80 16.21
CA ARG A 166 -5.69 -27.59 16.81
C ARG A 166 -6.53 -28.87 16.79
N ARG A 167 -6.50 -29.63 15.69
CA ARG A 167 -7.24 -30.91 15.59
C ARG A 167 -6.67 -31.97 16.52
N GLY A 168 -5.33 -32.11 16.58
CA GLY A 168 -4.65 -33.03 17.49
C GLY A 168 -4.96 -32.70 18.94
N PHE A 169 -4.74 -31.44 19.36
CA PHE A 169 -4.97 -31.02 20.74
C PHE A 169 -6.44 -31.21 21.17
N LEU A 170 -7.42 -30.83 20.35
CA LEU A 170 -8.84 -30.98 20.71
C LEU A 170 -9.31 -32.44 20.84
N ASN A 171 -8.69 -33.37 20.10
CA ASN A 171 -8.95 -34.80 20.28
C ASN A 171 -8.28 -35.38 21.53
N LEU A 172 -7.13 -34.82 21.95
CA LEU A 172 -6.37 -35.26 23.13
C LEU A 172 -6.63 -34.41 24.38
N GLU A 173 -7.61 -33.50 24.32
CA GLU A 173 -7.89 -32.55 25.39
C GLU A 173 -8.23 -33.23 26.74
N TYR A 174 -8.80 -34.44 26.66
CA TYR A 174 -9.10 -35.29 27.82
C TYR A 174 -7.86 -35.85 28.53
N LEU A 175 -6.69 -35.92 27.87
CA LEU A 175 -5.43 -36.36 28.49
C LEU A 175 -4.78 -35.26 29.34
N PHE A 176 -5.11 -33.99 29.06
CA PHE A 176 -4.55 -32.83 29.76
C PHE A 176 -5.46 -32.30 30.86
N CYS A 177 -6.78 -32.51 30.75
CA CYS A 177 -7.79 -31.98 31.65
C CYS A 177 -7.55 -32.37 33.12
N ASN A 178 -7.68 -31.39 34.03
CA ASN A 178 -7.65 -31.62 35.47
C ASN A 178 -9.10 -31.68 36.01
N PRO A 179 -9.68 -32.88 36.25
CA PRO A 179 -11.08 -33.01 36.66
C PRO A 179 -11.33 -32.46 38.08
N ASP A 180 -10.31 -32.45 38.93
CA ASP A 180 -10.40 -32.02 40.33
C ASP A 180 -10.25 -30.50 40.50
N ARG A 181 -9.93 -29.76 39.42
CA ARG A 181 -9.85 -28.29 39.40
C ARG A 181 -10.68 -27.68 38.27
N GLN A 182 -12.01 -27.64 38.48
CA GLN A 182 -12.90 -26.83 37.64
C GLN A 182 -12.59 -25.34 37.86
N PHE A 183 -12.17 -24.64 36.80
CA PHE A 183 -11.88 -23.21 36.85
C PHE A 183 -13.13 -22.39 36.54
N PHE A 184 -13.61 -21.63 37.52
CA PHE A 184 -14.72 -20.70 37.37
C PHE A 184 -14.16 -19.29 37.15
N SER A 185 -14.74 -18.56 36.19
CA SER A 185 -14.37 -17.20 35.83
C SER A 185 -15.64 -16.45 35.48
N GLN A 186 -15.87 -15.30 36.10
CA GLN A 186 -17.08 -14.52 35.90
C GLN A 186 -16.80 -13.01 35.96
N ASP A 187 -17.22 -12.32 34.92
CA ASP A 187 -17.05 -10.87 34.82
C ASP A 187 -18.19 -10.12 35.54
N ILE A 188 -17.84 -9.00 36.16
CA ILE A 188 -18.77 -7.91 36.51
C ILE A 188 -18.28 -6.60 35.89
N LEU A 189 -19.23 -5.72 35.57
CA LEU A 189 -18.96 -4.39 35.05
C LEU A 189 -19.18 -3.37 36.16
N VAL A 190 -18.16 -2.57 36.45
CA VAL A 190 -18.23 -1.50 37.46
C VAL A 190 -18.19 -0.13 36.79
N LYS A 191 -19.19 0.72 37.05
CA LYS A 191 -19.33 2.09 36.53
C LYS A 191 -18.39 3.10 37.22
N MET A 192 -17.15 2.70 37.45
CA MET A 192 -16.07 3.51 38.03
C MET A 192 -14.79 3.33 37.20
N THR A 193 -13.83 4.25 37.34
CA THR A 193 -12.48 4.08 36.78
C THR A 193 -11.63 3.16 37.65
N GLU A 194 -10.68 2.46 37.06
CA GLU A 194 -9.69 1.62 37.75
C GLU A 194 -9.09 2.33 38.98
N VAL A 195 -8.62 3.57 38.81
CA VAL A 195 -8.00 4.37 39.89
C VAL A 195 -8.95 4.60 41.08
N ALA A 196 -10.24 4.80 40.82
CA ALA A 196 -11.25 4.96 41.88
C ALA A 196 -11.64 3.61 42.52
N LEU A 197 -11.36 2.50 41.85
CA LEU A 197 -11.65 1.14 42.29
C LEU A 197 -10.51 0.51 43.10
N ILE A 198 -9.26 0.96 42.93
CA ILE A 198 -8.06 0.50 43.66
C ILE A 198 -8.28 0.34 45.18
N PRO A 199 -8.90 1.30 45.92
CA PRO A 199 -9.10 1.14 47.37
C PRO A 199 -9.99 -0.05 47.75
N VAL A 200 -11.02 -0.34 46.94
CA VAL A 200 -11.93 -1.47 47.15
C VAL A 200 -11.28 -2.77 46.67
N LEU A 201 -10.53 -2.73 45.55
CA LEU A 201 -9.72 -3.86 45.09
C LEU A 201 -8.66 -4.28 46.10
N ASN A 202 -8.00 -3.33 46.79
CA ASN A 202 -7.03 -3.67 47.83
C ASN A 202 -7.70 -4.42 49.00
N LYS A 203 -8.86 -3.96 49.49
CA LYS A 203 -9.67 -4.72 50.47
C LYS A 203 -10.07 -6.10 49.92
N ALA A 204 -10.45 -6.18 48.65
CA ALA A 204 -10.86 -7.43 48.01
C ALA A 204 -9.69 -8.43 47.93
N LEU A 205 -8.49 -7.97 47.57
CA LEU A 205 -7.27 -8.77 47.48
C LEU A 205 -6.76 -9.22 48.86
N GLU A 206 -6.93 -8.39 49.90
CA GLU A 206 -6.67 -8.79 51.29
C GLU A 206 -7.62 -9.92 51.76
N ARG A 207 -8.90 -9.87 51.35
CA ARG A 207 -9.98 -10.78 51.75
C ARG A 207 -10.07 -12.07 50.92
N PHE A 208 -9.83 -12.00 49.61
CA PHE A 208 -10.00 -13.07 48.62
C PHE A 208 -8.68 -13.40 47.90
N ARG A 209 -7.58 -13.45 48.67
CA ARG A 209 -6.18 -13.61 48.21
C ARG A 209 -6.05 -14.60 47.03
N GLY A 210 -5.79 -14.06 45.84
CA GLY A 210 -5.52 -14.85 44.63
C GLY A 210 -6.74 -15.32 43.84
N SER A 211 -7.96 -14.84 44.13
CA SER A 211 -9.19 -15.15 43.36
C SER A 211 -9.83 -13.94 42.65
N ILE A 212 -9.05 -12.88 42.42
CA ILE A 212 -9.49 -11.67 41.70
C ILE A 212 -8.33 -11.23 40.82
N ASN A 213 -8.52 -11.23 39.50
CA ASN A 213 -7.54 -10.66 38.57
C ASN A 213 -7.66 -9.14 38.50
N GLY A 214 -6.60 -8.51 38.00
CA GLY A 214 -6.59 -7.07 37.74
C GLY A 214 -7.70 -6.67 36.75
N PRO A 215 -8.25 -5.46 36.87
CA PRO A 215 -9.28 -4.96 35.98
C PRO A 215 -8.82 -4.88 34.51
N ASP A 216 -9.71 -5.24 33.59
CA ASP A 216 -9.53 -4.94 32.16
C ASP A 216 -9.98 -3.50 31.85
N PRO A 217 -9.16 -2.69 31.16
CA PRO A 217 -9.47 -1.30 30.84
C PRO A 217 -10.49 -1.20 29.70
N ILE A 218 -11.77 -1.24 30.08
CA ILE A 218 -12.94 -1.02 29.22
C ILE A 218 -13.92 -0.05 29.93
N PRO A 219 -14.96 0.46 29.26
CA PRO A 219 -15.76 1.61 29.72
C PRO A 219 -16.34 1.57 31.13
N CYS A 220 -16.99 0.46 31.48
CA CYS A 220 -17.08 0.05 32.86
C CYS A 220 -15.81 -0.75 33.13
N THR A 221 -15.13 -0.47 34.23
CA THR A 221 -13.98 -1.27 34.65
C THR A 221 -14.46 -2.72 34.81
N ARG A 222 -13.95 -3.62 33.96
CA ARG A 222 -14.37 -5.02 33.96
C ARG A 222 -13.52 -5.79 34.95
N LEU A 223 -14.16 -6.33 35.99
CA LEU A 223 -13.51 -7.21 36.96
C LEU A 223 -13.82 -8.67 36.60
N SER A 224 -12.80 -9.39 36.15
CA SER A 224 -12.86 -10.85 36.03
C SER A 224 -12.52 -11.46 37.40
N ILE A 225 -13.57 -11.95 38.08
CA ILE A 225 -13.44 -12.69 39.35
C ILE A 225 -13.24 -14.15 39.00
N GLU A 226 -12.22 -14.78 39.56
CA GLU A 226 -11.77 -16.11 39.12
C GLU A 226 -11.38 -17.00 40.29
N SER A 227 -11.88 -18.23 40.32
CA SER A 227 -11.58 -19.15 41.41
C SER A 227 -11.79 -20.61 41.00
N PHE A 228 -11.14 -21.51 41.73
CA PHE A 228 -11.45 -22.94 41.70
C PHE A 228 -12.68 -23.30 42.57
N ASP A 229 -13.31 -22.28 43.17
CA ASP A 229 -14.41 -22.39 44.13
C ASP A 229 -15.53 -21.40 43.75
N HIS A 230 -16.70 -21.92 43.39
CA HIS A 230 -17.84 -21.11 42.96
C HIS A 230 -18.37 -20.20 44.08
N GLU A 231 -18.40 -20.66 45.33
CA GLU A 231 -18.91 -19.87 46.46
C GLU A 231 -18.03 -18.64 46.71
N LYS A 232 -16.72 -18.73 46.43
CA LYS A 232 -15.82 -17.57 46.50
C LYS A 232 -16.12 -16.52 45.43
N ILE A 233 -16.59 -16.91 44.24
CA ILE A 233 -16.99 -15.95 43.20
C ILE A 233 -18.25 -15.20 43.62
N ASP A 234 -19.28 -15.93 44.09
CA ASP A 234 -20.52 -15.32 44.58
C ASP A 234 -20.26 -14.39 45.78
N CYS A 235 -19.42 -14.82 46.73
CA CYS A 235 -18.99 -13.99 47.87
C CYS A 235 -18.19 -12.75 47.45
N ALA A 236 -17.34 -12.84 46.43
CA ALA A 236 -16.57 -11.70 45.93
C ALA A 236 -17.46 -10.72 45.15
N LYS A 237 -18.41 -11.21 44.33
CA LYS A 237 -19.43 -10.38 43.69
C LYS A 237 -20.24 -9.59 44.70
N GLU A 238 -20.75 -10.28 45.72
CA GLU A 238 -21.59 -9.66 46.73
C GLU A 238 -20.80 -8.68 47.62
N PHE A 239 -19.51 -8.96 47.88
CA PHE A 239 -18.60 -7.98 48.48
C PHE A 239 -18.48 -6.70 47.64
N PHE A 240 -18.32 -6.80 46.31
CA PHE A 240 -18.28 -5.62 45.44
C PHE A 240 -19.63 -4.87 45.41
N ARG A 241 -20.78 -5.57 45.47
CA ARG A 241 -22.10 -4.91 45.59
C ARG A 241 -22.29 -4.17 46.92
N GLN A 242 -21.63 -4.60 48.00
CA GLN A 242 -21.78 -4.01 49.33
C GLN A 242 -20.78 -2.87 49.62
N GLU A 243 -19.60 -2.91 49.01
CA GLU A 243 -18.56 -1.87 49.15
C GLU A 243 -18.67 -0.73 48.12
N LEU A 244 -19.53 -0.88 47.10
CA LEU A 244 -19.76 0.10 46.04
C LEU A 244 -21.22 0.60 46.07
N PRO A 245 -21.49 1.90 45.81
CA PRO A 245 -22.84 2.43 45.76
C PRO A 245 -23.79 1.72 44.78
N ASP A 246 -25.08 1.67 45.15
CA ASP A 246 -26.16 1.05 44.38
C ASP A 246 -26.17 1.47 42.89
N GLY A 247 -26.35 0.49 42.00
CA GLY A 247 -26.42 0.70 40.56
C GLY A 247 -25.07 0.93 39.85
N LEU A 248 -23.94 0.90 40.58
CA LEU A 248 -22.60 0.95 39.97
C LEU A 248 -22.02 -0.42 39.59
N VAL A 249 -22.57 -1.51 40.10
CA VAL A 249 -22.16 -2.90 39.77
C VAL A 249 -23.28 -3.58 39.00
N SER A 250 -22.97 -4.11 37.82
CA SER A 250 -23.88 -4.92 37.01
C SER A 250 -23.23 -6.24 36.59
N ASP A 251 -24.01 -7.30 36.54
CA ASP A 251 -23.60 -8.58 35.97
C ASP A 251 -23.48 -8.47 34.43
N VAL A 252 -22.56 -9.23 33.82
CA VAL A 252 -22.41 -9.26 32.36
C VAL A 252 -23.58 -10.04 31.75
N GLY A 253 -24.59 -9.30 31.29
CA GLY A 253 -25.83 -9.80 30.70
C GLY A 253 -26.84 -8.69 30.33
N ASP A 254 -26.76 -7.51 30.97
CA ASP A 254 -27.53 -6.32 30.58
C ASP A 254 -26.85 -5.58 29.41
N ASP A 255 -27.13 -6.00 28.17
CA ASP A 255 -26.48 -5.47 26.96
C ASP A 255 -26.58 -3.93 26.80
N GLU A 256 -27.68 -3.30 27.26
CA GLU A 256 -27.87 -1.83 27.22
C GLU A 256 -26.71 -1.07 27.91
N LEU A 257 -26.19 -1.61 29.03
CA LEU A 257 -25.13 -0.95 29.80
C LEU A 257 -23.79 -0.95 29.07
N ILE A 258 -23.54 -1.95 28.22
CA ILE A 258 -22.31 -2.09 27.46
C ILE A 258 -22.26 -1.01 26.37
N GLU A 259 -23.36 -0.79 25.62
CA GLU A 259 -23.44 0.26 24.60
C GLU A 259 -23.42 1.69 25.20
N GLU A 260 -24.18 1.91 26.29
CA GLU A 260 -24.25 3.21 26.94
C GLU A 260 -22.88 3.65 27.48
N THR A 261 -22.13 2.70 28.06
CA THR A 261 -20.81 3.00 28.59
C THR A 261 -19.73 2.99 27.49
N ALA A 262 -19.81 2.13 26.47
CA ALA A 262 -18.94 2.19 25.29
C ALA A 262 -18.90 3.60 24.67
N SER A 263 -20.06 4.25 24.57
CA SER A 263 -20.18 5.63 24.13
C SER A 263 -19.51 6.65 25.08
N LYS A 264 -19.40 6.34 26.38
CA LYS A 264 -18.79 7.19 27.42
C LYS A 264 -17.28 7.02 27.63
N MET A 265 -16.66 5.88 27.29
CA MET A 265 -15.18 5.81 27.22
C MET A 265 -14.63 6.14 25.83
N ALA A 266 -15.45 6.05 24.77
CA ALA A 266 -15.10 6.54 23.44
C ALA A 266 -14.75 8.05 23.41
N SER A 267 -15.16 8.82 24.42
CA SER A 267 -14.75 10.22 24.66
C SER A 267 -13.55 10.36 25.61
N VAL A 268 -13.36 9.44 26.57
CA VAL A 268 -12.32 9.53 27.63
C VAL A 268 -10.96 8.95 27.20
N ILE A 269 -10.93 7.87 26.39
CA ILE A 269 -9.69 7.20 25.96
C ILE A 269 -8.76 8.11 25.12
N ASN A 270 -9.25 9.25 24.64
CA ASN A 270 -8.56 10.18 23.74
C ASN A 270 -7.43 11.01 24.43
N THR A 271 -6.89 10.59 25.58
CA THR A 271 -5.90 11.35 26.37
C THR A 271 -4.68 10.55 26.87
N SER A 272 -4.62 9.22 26.71
CA SER A 272 -3.47 8.41 27.20
C SER A 272 -3.18 7.14 26.38
N GLU A 273 -2.45 7.33 25.28
CA GLU A 273 -1.83 6.30 24.43
C GLU A 273 -0.50 5.80 25.03
N GLY A 274 -0.07 4.58 24.66
CA GLY A 274 1.26 4.06 24.98
C GLY A 274 1.65 2.86 24.11
N ASN A 275 2.19 3.12 22.91
CA ASN A 275 2.92 2.19 22.01
C ASN A 275 2.40 0.75 21.86
N LEU A 276 1.78 0.46 20.70
CA LEU A 276 1.82 -0.87 20.07
C LEU A 276 2.31 -0.75 18.62
N PRO A 277 3.16 -1.66 18.13
CA PRO A 277 3.73 -1.58 16.78
C PRO A 277 2.70 -1.92 15.69
N ALA A 278 2.87 -1.33 14.51
CA ALA A 278 2.07 -1.65 13.34
C ALA A 278 2.45 -3.04 12.80
N CYS A 279 1.55 -4.01 12.93
CA CYS A 279 1.76 -5.37 12.45
C CYS A 279 1.43 -5.49 10.94
N GLU A 280 2.38 -5.95 10.13
CA GLU A 280 2.14 -6.30 8.72
C GLU A 280 1.36 -7.62 8.61
N CYS A 281 0.04 -7.53 8.65
CA CYS A 281 -0.85 -8.70 8.71
C CYS A 281 -1.03 -9.42 7.35
N SER A 282 0.00 -10.14 6.91
CA SER A 282 -0.04 -11.05 5.75
C SER A 282 -0.83 -12.35 6.04
N PHE A 283 -2.11 -12.23 6.39
CA PHE A 283 -2.96 -13.37 6.75
C PHE A 283 -3.41 -14.18 5.52
N LYS A 284 -2.60 -15.18 5.17
CA LYS A 284 -3.06 -16.38 4.44
C LYS A 284 -3.99 -17.22 5.32
N VAL A 285 -5.22 -16.75 5.55
CA VAL A 285 -6.30 -17.60 6.08
C VAL A 285 -6.59 -18.70 5.05
N PRO A 286 -6.48 -20.00 5.40
CA PRO A 286 -6.84 -21.10 4.50
C PRO A 286 -8.34 -21.07 4.18
N ILE A 287 -8.68 -21.48 2.96
CA ILE A 287 -10.07 -21.55 2.47
C ILE A 287 -10.96 -22.37 3.43
N GLU A 288 -10.39 -23.39 4.09
CA GLU A 288 -11.08 -24.27 5.04
C GLU A 288 -11.68 -23.56 6.25
N LYS A 289 -11.14 -22.43 6.72
CA LYS A 289 -11.77 -21.63 7.80
C LYS A 289 -13.03 -20.92 7.32
N ALA A 290 -12.99 -20.33 6.13
CA ALA A 290 -14.19 -19.79 5.49
C ALA A 290 -15.19 -20.90 5.11
N MET A 291 -14.71 -22.12 4.82
CA MET A 291 -15.59 -23.28 4.60
C MET A 291 -16.23 -23.81 5.88
N LYS A 292 -15.58 -23.75 7.04
CA LYS A 292 -16.19 -24.13 8.33
C LYS A 292 -17.27 -23.15 8.77
N ALA A 293 -17.25 -21.91 8.27
CA ALA A 293 -18.40 -21.01 8.33
C ALA A 293 -19.60 -21.54 7.52
N CYS A 294 -19.39 -22.28 6.43
CA CYS A 294 -20.47 -22.85 5.61
C CYS A 294 -21.26 -23.96 6.34
N ASP A 295 -20.66 -24.70 7.26
CA ASP A 295 -21.40 -25.64 8.12
C ASP A 295 -22.19 -24.89 9.20
N LYS A 296 -21.58 -23.84 9.79
CA LYS A 296 -22.26 -22.91 10.72
C LYS A 296 -23.33 -22.05 10.02
N TYR A 297 -23.36 -21.99 8.69
CA TYR A 297 -24.37 -21.27 7.89
C TYR A 297 -25.78 -21.78 8.20
N LYS A 298 -25.93 -23.10 8.43
CA LYS A 298 -27.18 -23.71 8.88
C LYS A 298 -27.62 -23.25 10.28
N VAL A 299 -26.70 -22.77 11.11
CA VAL A 299 -27.01 -22.14 12.40
C VAL A 299 -27.39 -20.67 12.20
N LEU A 300 -26.77 -19.96 11.24
CA LEU A 300 -27.14 -18.57 10.93
C LEU A 300 -28.57 -18.45 10.38
N LEU A 301 -29.06 -19.47 9.66
CA LEU A 301 -30.47 -19.62 9.26
C LEU A 301 -31.47 -19.63 10.44
N ILE A 302 -31.00 -19.89 11.67
CA ILE A 302 -31.83 -19.89 12.88
C ILE A 302 -31.90 -18.49 13.52
N PHE A 303 -30.89 -17.64 13.30
CA PHE A 303 -30.77 -16.33 13.95
C PHE A 303 -31.24 -15.12 13.11
N HIS A 304 -31.30 -15.23 11.78
CA HIS A 304 -31.80 -14.14 10.91
C HIS A 304 -32.99 -14.58 10.05
N PRO A 305 -34.24 -14.22 10.41
CA PRO A 305 -35.46 -14.70 9.76
C PRO A 305 -35.83 -13.94 8.46
N SER A 306 -34.86 -13.62 7.59
CA SER A 306 -35.07 -12.78 6.41
C SER A 306 -34.44 -13.32 5.12
N SER A 307 -35.31 -13.70 4.16
CA SER A 307 -35.25 -13.50 2.69
C SER A 307 -33.91 -13.68 1.94
N ASN A 308 -32.85 -12.98 2.36
CA ASN A 308 -31.65 -12.67 1.59
C ASN A 308 -30.85 -13.91 1.14
N HIS A 309 -30.81 -14.99 1.94
CA HIS A 309 -30.18 -16.25 1.51
C HIS A 309 -31.00 -16.95 0.42
N GLN A 310 -32.33 -16.87 0.49
CA GLN A 310 -33.26 -17.47 -0.48
C GLN A 310 -33.11 -16.79 -1.83
N VAL A 311 -32.86 -15.48 -1.87
CA VAL A 311 -32.57 -14.73 -3.11
C VAL A 311 -31.30 -15.22 -3.81
N VAL A 312 -30.24 -15.56 -3.04
CA VAL A 312 -29.02 -16.16 -3.60
C VAL A 312 -29.33 -17.56 -4.15
N GLU A 313 -30.07 -18.37 -3.41
CA GLU A 313 -30.44 -19.73 -3.84
C GLU A 313 -31.37 -19.73 -5.06
N GLU A 314 -32.46 -18.97 -5.04
CA GLU A 314 -33.39 -18.74 -6.16
C GLU A 314 -32.65 -18.24 -7.41
N SER A 315 -31.67 -17.35 -7.26
CA SER A 315 -30.85 -16.93 -8.41
C SER A 315 -29.99 -18.03 -9.02
N LEU A 316 -29.56 -19.00 -8.21
CA LEU A 316 -28.83 -20.21 -8.64
C LEU A 316 -29.76 -21.31 -9.20
N ASP A 317 -31.08 -21.17 -9.05
CA ASP A 317 -32.09 -22.02 -9.70
C ASP A 317 -32.58 -21.42 -11.03
N ILE A 318 -32.74 -20.11 -11.11
CA ILE A 318 -33.22 -19.40 -12.30
C ILE A 318 -32.16 -19.32 -13.41
N TYR A 319 -30.88 -19.13 -13.04
CA TYR A 319 -29.79 -18.86 -13.98
C TYR A 319 -28.67 -19.89 -13.88
N LYS A 320 -28.08 -20.26 -15.02
CA LYS A 320 -26.86 -21.08 -15.05
C LYS A 320 -25.66 -20.25 -14.57
N GLN A 321 -24.64 -20.91 -14.04
CA GLN A 321 -23.44 -20.22 -13.53
C GLN A 321 -22.75 -19.34 -14.59
N GLU A 322 -22.70 -19.76 -15.86
CA GLU A 322 -22.12 -18.95 -16.94
C GLU A 322 -22.99 -17.74 -17.35
N GLU A 323 -24.24 -17.69 -16.88
CA GLU A 323 -25.19 -16.58 -17.07
C GLU A 323 -25.18 -15.59 -15.89
N LEU A 324 -24.49 -15.95 -14.80
CA LEU A 324 -24.37 -15.19 -13.55
C LEU A 324 -23.00 -14.52 -13.41
N CYS A 325 -22.99 -13.31 -12.88
CA CYS A 325 -21.77 -12.56 -12.56
C CYS A 325 -21.94 -11.79 -11.24
N LEU A 326 -20.88 -11.57 -10.48
CA LEU A 326 -20.91 -10.71 -9.28
C LEU A 326 -20.29 -9.35 -9.57
N ALA A 327 -21.00 -8.26 -9.24
CA ALA A 327 -20.40 -6.93 -9.17
C ALA A 327 -19.56 -6.80 -7.89
N PHE A 328 -18.23 -6.81 -8.03
CA PHE A 328 -17.31 -6.83 -6.90
C PHE A 328 -16.31 -5.68 -6.99
N ASN A 329 -16.30 -4.81 -5.98
CA ASN A 329 -15.39 -3.66 -5.87
C ASN A 329 -14.49 -3.72 -4.63
N GLY A 330 -14.38 -4.89 -3.99
CA GLY A 330 -13.63 -5.11 -2.75
C GLY A 330 -14.24 -4.48 -1.48
N GLY A 331 -15.35 -3.75 -1.60
CA GLY A 331 -16.07 -3.18 -0.46
C GLY A 331 -16.65 -4.27 0.46
N LYS A 332 -16.89 -3.90 1.73
CA LYS A 332 -17.43 -4.82 2.76
C LYS A 332 -18.72 -5.53 2.30
N ASP A 333 -19.60 -4.81 1.61
CA ASP A 333 -20.95 -5.27 1.25
C ASP A 333 -20.89 -6.33 0.13
N CYS A 334 -20.13 -6.08 -0.95
CA CYS A 334 -19.93 -7.10 -1.99
C CYS A 334 -19.00 -8.24 -1.54
N SER A 335 -18.17 -8.04 -0.52
CA SER A 335 -17.37 -9.10 0.11
C SER A 335 -18.24 -10.05 0.92
N ALA A 336 -19.16 -9.52 1.75
CA ALA A 336 -20.17 -10.34 2.42
C ALA A 336 -20.98 -11.15 1.40
N LEU A 337 -21.47 -10.51 0.33
CA LEU A 337 -22.22 -11.20 -0.74
C LEU A 337 -21.40 -12.29 -1.46
N LEU A 338 -20.12 -12.05 -1.75
CA LEU A 338 -19.22 -13.08 -2.29
C LEU A 338 -19.18 -14.32 -1.39
N TYR A 339 -19.05 -14.14 -0.07
CA TYR A 339 -19.00 -15.26 0.88
C TYR A 339 -20.34 -16.00 0.98
N LEU A 340 -21.48 -15.30 0.91
CA LEU A 340 -22.81 -15.93 0.82
C LEU A 340 -22.94 -16.79 -0.46
N ILE A 341 -22.52 -16.29 -1.62
CA ILE A 341 -22.58 -17.01 -2.91
C ILE A 341 -21.68 -18.25 -2.90
N LEU A 342 -20.47 -18.14 -2.36
CA LEU A 342 -19.54 -19.27 -2.24
C LEU A 342 -20.08 -20.35 -1.27
N ALA A 343 -20.73 -19.95 -0.18
CA ALA A 343 -21.39 -20.87 0.74
C ALA A 343 -22.59 -21.58 0.08
N ALA A 344 -23.49 -20.84 -0.58
CA ALA A 344 -24.66 -21.37 -1.27
C ALA A 344 -24.26 -22.36 -2.39
N ARG A 345 -23.26 -22.03 -3.22
CA ARG A 345 -22.73 -22.95 -4.23
C ARG A 345 -22.23 -24.26 -3.62
N LYS A 346 -21.48 -24.20 -2.51
CA LYS A 346 -20.93 -25.41 -1.85
C LYS A 346 -22.02 -26.26 -1.17
N LEU A 347 -23.05 -25.63 -0.61
CA LEU A 347 -24.15 -26.35 0.06
C LEU A 347 -25.03 -27.14 -0.91
N ARG A 348 -25.13 -26.71 -2.17
CA ARG A 348 -26.04 -27.27 -3.18
C ARG A 348 -25.63 -28.63 -3.78
N LYS A 349 -24.39 -29.11 -3.57
CA LYS A 349 -23.89 -30.44 -4.01
C LYS A 349 -24.28 -30.84 -5.45
N VAL A 350 -24.15 -29.91 -6.39
CA VAL A 350 -24.44 -30.16 -7.82
C VAL A 350 -23.29 -30.98 -8.45
N SER A 351 -23.60 -31.78 -9.47
CA SER A 351 -22.68 -32.72 -10.11
C SER A 351 -21.34 -32.11 -10.56
N SER A 352 -20.30 -32.97 -10.54
CA SER A 352 -18.85 -32.72 -10.73
C SER A 352 -18.47 -31.70 -11.79
N ASP A 353 -19.20 -31.69 -12.89
CA ASP A 353 -18.86 -30.93 -14.10
C ASP A 353 -19.16 -29.42 -13.92
N THR A 354 -19.92 -29.07 -12.88
CA THR A 354 -20.30 -27.69 -12.53
C THR A 354 -19.52 -27.11 -11.34
N GLU A 355 -18.99 -27.93 -10.44
CA GLU A 355 -18.22 -27.42 -9.28
C GLU A 355 -16.93 -26.72 -9.71
N ASN A 356 -16.28 -27.22 -10.77
CA ASN A 356 -14.97 -26.75 -11.24
C ASN A 356 -15.00 -25.45 -12.06
N LEU A 357 -16.17 -24.91 -12.42
CA LEU A 357 -16.25 -23.63 -13.11
C LEU A 357 -15.95 -22.48 -12.13
N PRO A 358 -15.06 -21.52 -12.48
CA PRO A 358 -14.79 -20.35 -11.64
C PRO A 358 -16.03 -19.46 -11.52
N LEU A 359 -16.13 -18.70 -10.43
CA LEU A 359 -17.17 -17.67 -10.30
C LEU A 359 -16.78 -16.46 -11.16
N GLN A 360 -17.65 -16.06 -12.10
CA GLN A 360 -17.47 -14.83 -12.89
C GLN A 360 -17.70 -13.61 -11.98
N VAL A 361 -16.74 -12.69 -12.00
CA VAL A 361 -16.73 -11.50 -11.13
C VAL A 361 -16.30 -10.29 -11.94
N VAL A 362 -17.17 -9.28 -12.07
CA VAL A 362 -16.84 -8.03 -12.75
C VAL A 362 -16.39 -6.97 -11.75
N TYR A 363 -15.21 -6.42 -11.97
CA TYR A 363 -14.73 -5.21 -11.31
C TYR A 363 -14.71 -4.06 -12.32
N ILE A 364 -15.63 -3.11 -12.15
CA ILE A 364 -15.60 -1.86 -12.90
C ILE A 364 -14.73 -0.86 -12.13
N ARG A 365 -13.51 -0.62 -12.63
CA ARG A 365 -12.52 0.23 -11.97
C ARG A 365 -12.95 1.69 -11.99
N CYS A 366 -13.06 2.27 -10.80
CA CYS A 366 -13.32 3.69 -10.61
C CYS A 366 -12.04 4.52 -10.87
N LEU A 367 -12.21 5.81 -11.21
CA LEU A 367 -11.08 6.74 -11.34
C LEU A 367 -10.40 6.91 -9.98
N ASN A 368 -9.08 6.70 -9.92
CA ASN A 368 -8.27 6.73 -8.69
C ASN A 368 -8.80 5.78 -7.58
N PRO A 369 -8.69 4.45 -7.77
CA PRO A 369 -8.99 3.48 -6.72
C PRO A 369 -7.91 3.54 -5.62
N PHE A 370 -8.24 3.04 -4.42
CA PHE A 370 -7.22 2.84 -3.39
C PHE A 370 -6.31 1.64 -3.72
N PRO A 371 -4.98 1.74 -3.57
CA PRO A 371 -4.07 0.61 -3.75
C PRO A 371 -4.43 -0.60 -2.88
N GLU A 372 -4.82 -0.37 -1.63
CA GLU A 372 -5.25 -1.43 -0.70
C GLU A 372 -6.55 -2.12 -1.16
N MET A 373 -7.36 -1.46 -1.97
CA MET A 373 -8.60 -2.02 -2.53
C MET A 373 -8.30 -2.86 -3.78
N GLU A 374 -7.46 -2.37 -4.71
CA GLU A 374 -6.95 -3.17 -5.84
C GLU A 374 -6.23 -4.43 -5.33
N GLN A 375 -5.36 -4.29 -4.32
CA GLN A 375 -4.66 -5.41 -3.68
C GLN A 375 -5.66 -6.41 -3.08
N PHE A 376 -6.64 -5.95 -2.30
CA PHE A 376 -7.65 -6.83 -1.71
C PHE A 376 -8.48 -7.57 -2.77
N ILE A 377 -8.81 -6.92 -3.90
CA ILE A 377 -9.50 -7.56 -5.03
C ILE A 377 -8.63 -8.66 -5.67
N LEU A 378 -7.35 -8.38 -5.94
CA LEU A 378 -6.42 -9.33 -6.55
C LEU A 378 -6.07 -10.50 -5.61
N GLU A 379 -5.96 -10.25 -4.30
CA GLU A 379 -5.84 -11.31 -3.30
C GLU A 379 -7.09 -12.16 -3.20
N THR A 380 -8.28 -11.56 -3.26
CA THR A 380 -9.55 -12.28 -3.24
C THR A 380 -9.75 -13.12 -4.50
N LYS A 381 -9.35 -12.61 -5.68
CA LYS A 381 -9.24 -13.40 -6.92
C LYS A 381 -8.41 -14.66 -6.71
N ARG A 382 -7.19 -14.49 -6.18
CA ARG A 382 -6.24 -15.59 -5.93
C ARG A 382 -6.73 -16.57 -4.85
N ARG A 383 -7.39 -16.07 -3.80
CA ARG A 383 -7.86 -16.86 -2.64
C ARG A 383 -9.06 -17.76 -2.98
N PHE A 384 -9.88 -17.41 -3.97
CA PHE A 384 -11.12 -18.15 -4.29
C PHE A 384 -11.24 -18.57 -5.77
N GLY A 385 -10.16 -18.49 -6.56
CA GLY A 385 -10.16 -18.94 -7.96
C GLY A 385 -11.14 -18.18 -8.86
N LEU A 386 -11.33 -16.88 -8.60
CA LEU A 386 -12.37 -16.09 -9.27
C LEU A 386 -11.96 -15.71 -10.70
N ASP A 387 -12.90 -15.75 -11.63
CA ASP A 387 -12.72 -15.18 -12.95
C ASP A 387 -13.01 -13.67 -12.92
N LEU A 388 -11.98 -12.90 -12.59
CA LEU A 388 -12.06 -11.45 -12.45
C LEU A 388 -11.95 -10.75 -13.81
N ILE A 389 -13.09 -10.28 -14.30
CA ILE A 389 -13.24 -9.44 -15.49
C ILE A 389 -13.09 -7.98 -15.07
N ILE A 390 -12.01 -7.31 -15.49
CA ILE A 390 -11.79 -5.88 -15.21
C ILE A 390 -12.32 -5.04 -16.37
N LYS A 391 -13.01 -3.94 -16.05
CA LYS A 391 -13.50 -2.94 -17.01
C LYS A 391 -13.24 -1.52 -16.49
N ASP A 392 -12.60 -0.67 -17.26
CA ASP A 392 -12.32 0.71 -16.86
C ASP A 392 -13.38 1.69 -17.37
N GLY A 393 -13.65 2.76 -16.60
CA GLY A 393 -14.55 3.85 -16.99
C GLY A 393 -15.93 3.85 -16.31
N PRO A 394 -16.91 4.62 -16.82
CA PRO A 394 -18.23 4.75 -16.21
C PRO A 394 -19.00 3.43 -16.15
N ILE A 395 -19.75 3.19 -15.07
CA ILE A 395 -20.45 1.91 -14.80
C ILE A 395 -21.31 1.44 -15.99
N ARG A 396 -22.08 2.34 -16.61
CA ARG A 396 -22.92 2.05 -17.79
C ARG A 396 -22.09 1.57 -19.00
N ASN A 397 -20.91 2.13 -19.21
CA ASN A 397 -20.00 1.75 -20.30
C ASN A 397 -19.24 0.45 -19.96
N GLY A 398 -18.85 0.26 -18.70
CA GLY A 398 -18.26 -0.98 -18.21
C GLY A 398 -19.20 -2.17 -18.34
N LEU A 399 -20.48 -2.00 -18.00
CA LEU A 399 -21.54 -2.99 -18.22
C LEU A 399 -21.80 -3.24 -19.71
N LEU A 400 -21.85 -2.20 -20.55
CA LEU A 400 -21.99 -2.39 -22.00
C LEU A 400 -20.83 -3.23 -22.55
N SER A 401 -19.59 -2.89 -22.20
CA SER A 401 -18.40 -3.66 -22.57
C SER A 401 -18.39 -5.08 -22.00
N LEU A 402 -18.94 -5.30 -20.79
CA LEU A 402 -19.14 -6.63 -20.22
C LEU A 402 -20.04 -7.45 -21.13
N LEU A 403 -21.25 -7.00 -21.43
CA LEU A 403 -22.22 -7.77 -22.22
C LEU A 403 -21.79 -7.95 -23.68
N THR A 404 -21.05 -7.02 -24.27
CA THR A 404 -20.44 -7.20 -25.61
C THR A 404 -19.34 -8.26 -25.61
N THR A 405 -18.59 -8.43 -24.52
CA THR A 405 -17.46 -9.40 -24.45
C THR A 405 -17.84 -10.75 -23.84
N HIS A 406 -18.88 -10.79 -23.01
CA HIS A 406 -19.37 -11.96 -22.28
C HIS A 406 -20.90 -12.09 -22.48
N PRO A 407 -21.38 -12.31 -23.72
CA PRO A 407 -22.80 -12.26 -24.07
C PRO A 407 -23.66 -13.39 -23.47
N LYS A 408 -23.06 -14.31 -22.69
CA LYS A 408 -23.78 -15.29 -21.89
C LYS A 408 -24.38 -14.69 -20.61
N ILE A 409 -23.81 -13.61 -20.07
CA ILE A 409 -24.22 -13.03 -18.79
C ILE A 409 -25.62 -12.41 -18.92
N LYS A 410 -26.57 -12.90 -18.13
CA LYS A 410 -27.99 -12.48 -18.09
C LYS A 410 -28.40 -11.87 -16.75
N ALA A 411 -27.64 -12.11 -15.69
CA ALA A 411 -27.91 -11.53 -14.38
C ALA A 411 -26.62 -11.18 -13.61
N ILE A 412 -26.72 -10.18 -12.75
CA ILE A 412 -25.62 -9.66 -11.93
C ILE A 412 -26.01 -9.52 -10.46
N TRP A 413 -25.25 -10.14 -9.57
CA TRP A 413 -25.38 -9.96 -8.13
C TRP A 413 -24.84 -8.59 -7.71
N MET A 414 -25.62 -7.89 -6.90
CA MET A 414 -25.36 -6.52 -6.45
C MET A 414 -25.33 -6.46 -4.92
N GLY A 415 -24.22 -5.99 -4.35
CA GLY A 415 -24.05 -5.78 -2.91
C GLY A 415 -24.77 -4.54 -2.35
N THR A 416 -25.92 -4.16 -2.94
CA THR A 416 -26.72 -2.99 -2.56
C THR A 416 -27.52 -3.27 -1.28
N ARG A 417 -27.55 -2.31 -0.35
CA ARG A 417 -28.44 -2.35 0.84
C ARG A 417 -29.48 -1.23 0.75
N LEU A 418 -30.62 -1.37 1.42
CA LEU A 418 -31.67 -0.32 1.42
C LEU A 418 -31.19 1.01 2.04
N ASP A 419 -30.13 0.99 2.86
CA ASP A 419 -29.56 2.20 3.49
C ASP A 419 -28.60 2.99 2.57
N ASP A 420 -28.38 2.57 1.32
CA ASP A 420 -27.60 3.33 0.34
C ASP A 420 -28.32 4.66 -0.06
N PRO A 421 -27.65 5.65 -0.68
CA PRO A 421 -28.26 6.97 -0.95
C PRO A 421 -29.31 7.00 -2.08
N TRP A 422 -29.57 5.88 -2.75
CA TRP A 422 -30.31 5.81 -4.02
C TRP A 422 -31.44 4.76 -4.10
N PRO A 423 -31.58 3.74 -3.23
CA PRO A 423 -32.79 2.91 -3.18
C PRO A 423 -33.99 3.68 -2.65
N LYS A 424 -34.91 4.05 -3.54
CA LYS A 424 -36.31 4.25 -3.22
C LYS A 424 -37.11 3.38 -4.19
N ASN A 425 -37.62 2.26 -3.69
CA ASN A 425 -38.32 1.19 -4.45
C ASN A 425 -37.39 0.31 -5.33
N ILE A 426 -36.32 -0.23 -4.74
CA ILE A 426 -35.53 -1.34 -5.33
C ILE A 426 -36.03 -2.67 -4.75
N VAL A 427 -36.06 -3.73 -5.57
CA VAL A 427 -36.47 -5.10 -5.18
C VAL A 427 -35.36 -6.13 -5.45
N HIS A 428 -35.48 -7.33 -4.88
CA HIS A 428 -34.44 -8.36 -4.95
C HIS A 428 -34.08 -8.76 -6.39
N PHE A 429 -35.07 -8.96 -7.27
CA PHE A 429 -34.86 -9.20 -8.70
C PHE A 429 -35.45 -8.04 -9.51
N GLN A 430 -34.60 -7.20 -10.08
CA GLN A 430 -35.02 -6.01 -10.83
C GLN A 430 -34.17 -5.83 -12.08
N MET A 431 -34.79 -5.75 -13.27
CA MET A 431 -34.07 -5.40 -14.49
C MET A 431 -33.38 -4.04 -14.33
N THR A 432 -32.22 -3.86 -14.97
CA THR A 432 -31.60 -2.53 -15.17
C THR A 432 -32.58 -1.54 -15.80
N ASP A 433 -32.44 -0.27 -15.44
CA ASP A 433 -33.33 0.80 -15.90
C ASP A 433 -33.30 0.93 -17.44
N PRO A 434 -34.35 1.45 -18.11
CA PRO A 434 -34.52 1.26 -19.56
C PRO A 434 -33.43 1.83 -20.46
N ASP A 435 -32.65 2.81 -20.01
CA ASP A 435 -31.51 3.36 -20.74
C ASP A 435 -30.18 2.61 -20.50
N TRP A 436 -30.14 1.70 -19.52
CA TRP A 436 -28.96 0.89 -19.19
C TRP A 436 -28.87 -0.40 -20.03
N PRO A 437 -27.65 -0.97 -20.20
CA PRO A 437 -27.47 -2.28 -20.82
C PRO A 437 -28.30 -3.35 -20.09
N GLN A 438 -29.22 -3.98 -20.82
CA GLN A 438 -30.32 -4.74 -20.23
C GLN A 438 -29.85 -6.03 -19.55
N LEU A 439 -29.94 -6.05 -18.23
CA LEU A 439 -29.40 -7.10 -17.34
C LEU A 439 -30.25 -7.23 -16.07
N MET A 440 -30.45 -8.45 -15.56
CA MET A 440 -31.16 -8.63 -14.28
C MET A 440 -30.25 -8.26 -13.09
N ARG A 441 -30.64 -7.27 -12.28
CA ARG A 441 -29.97 -6.94 -11.01
C ARG A 441 -30.52 -7.84 -9.90
N ILE A 442 -29.63 -8.56 -9.21
CA ILE A 442 -29.97 -9.42 -8.08
C ILE A 442 -29.44 -8.77 -6.79
N ASN A 443 -30.30 -8.01 -6.11
CA ASN A 443 -29.99 -7.28 -4.88
C ASN A 443 -30.23 -8.19 -3.66
N ALA A 444 -29.28 -9.09 -3.40
CA ALA A 444 -29.39 -10.12 -2.36
C ALA A 444 -29.01 -9.67 -0.94
N LEU A 445 -28.77 -8.37 -0.71
CA LEU A 445 -28.46 -7.79 0.61
C LEU A 445 -29.40 -6.66 1.02
N LEU A 446 -30.56 -6.47 0.38
CA LEU A 446 -31.40 -5.28 0.58
C LEU A 446 -31.76 -5.02 2.05
N ASP A 447 -32.14 -6.07 2.80
CA ASP A 447 -32.56 -5.93 4.20
C ASP A 447 -31.39 -5.88 5.19
N TRP A 448 -30.14 -6.04 4.71
CA TRP A 448 -28.97 -5.97 5.59
C TRP A 448 -28.71 -4.53 6.03
N LYS A 449 -28.36 -4.39 7.30
CA LYS A 449 -27.99 -3.13 7.95
C LYS A 449 -26.47 -3.07 8.13
N TYR A 450 -25.95 -1.90 8.50
CA TYR A 450 -24.50 -1.67 8.65
C TYR A 450 -23.85 -2.70 9.60
N HIS A 451 -24.49 -2.97 10.73
CA HIS A 451 -24.05 -3.99 11.68
C HIS A 451 -24.18 -5.41 11.16
N HIS A 452 -25.25 -5.78 10.42
CA HIS A 452 -25.37 -7.13 9.85
C HIS A 452 -24.17 -7.50 8.96
N VAL A 453 -23.69 -6.56 8.14
CA VAL A 453 -22.46 -6.75 7.33
C VAL A 453 -21.24 -6.98 8.20
N TRP A 454 -21.07 -6.20 9.27
CA TRP A 454 -19.91 -6.31 10.16
C TRP A 454 -19.94 -7.54 11.06
N SER A 455 -21.08 -7.88 11.68
CA SER A 455 -21.23 -9.09 12.48
C SER A 455 -20.90 -10.33 11.65
N PHE A 456 -21.44 -10.44 10.43
CA PHE A 456 -21.11 -11.54 9.52
C PHE A 456 -19.62 -11.60 9.16
N LEU A 457 -18.99 -10.49 8.77
CA LEU A 457 -17.57 -10.49 8.43
C LEU A 457 -16.66 -10.77 9.64
N ARG A 458 -17.03 -10.28 10.84
CA ARG A 458 -16.19 -10.35 12.04
C ARG A 458 -16.36 -11.66 12.83
N GLU A 459 -17.59 -12.17 13.00
CA GLU A 459 -17.84 -13.44 13.71
C GLU A 459 -17.16 -14.62 13.00
N PHE A 460 -17.20 -14.62 11.66
CA PHE A 460 -16.58 -15.64 10.83
C PHE A 460 -15.12 -15.37 10.47
N ALA A 461 -14.53 -14.27 10.98
CA ALA A 461 -13.16 -13.83 10.67
C ALA A 461 -12.86 -13.80 9.16
N LEU A 462 -13.83 -13.36 8.36
CA LEU A 462 -13.77 -13.31 6.90
C LEU A 462 -12.92 -12.10 6.46
N PRO A 463 -12.04 -12.24 5.44
CA PRO A 463 -11.21 -11.14 4.96
C PRO A 463 -12.04 -9.95 4.44
N TYR A 464 -11.56 -8.73 4.73
CA TYR A 464 -12.06 -7.48 4.15
C TYR A 464 -10.88 -6.51 3.92
N CYS A 465 -11.09 -5.44 3.15
CA CYS A 465 -10.03 -4.47 2.84
C CYS A 465 -9.55 -3.70 4.09
N THR A 466 -8.23 -3.62 4.33
CA THR A 466 -7.61 -3.03 5.53
C THR A 466 -7.87 -1.53 5.72
N LEU A 467 -8.41 -0.83 4.72
CA LEU A 467 -8.92 0.54 4.86
C LEU A 467 -10.02 0.63 5.92
N TYR A 468 -10.84 -0.43 6.06
CA TYR A 468 -11.89 -0.46 7.08
C TYR A 468 -11.31 -0.45 8.50
N ASP A 469 -10.15 -1.08 8.75
CA ASP A 469 -9.46 -0.98 10.05
C ASP A 469 -8.86 0.41 10.30
N ARG A 470 -8.57 1.17 9.24
CA ARG A 470 -8.13 2.59 9.29
C ARG A 470 -9.30 3.59 9.32
N GLY A 471 -10.51 3.13 9.67
CA GLY A 471 -11.69 3.98 9.90
C GLY A 471 -12.41 4.50 8.66
N PHE A 472 -12.11 3.97 7.47
CA PHE A 472 -12.92 4.25 6.29
C PHE A 472 -14.22 3.43 6.32
N THR A 473 -15.36 4.04 6.65
CA THR A 473 -16.65 3.32 6.84
C THR A 473 -17.38 2.97 5.53
N SER A 474 -17.14 3.74 4.47
CA SER A 474 -17.66 3.55 3.11
C SER A 474 -16.58 3.99 2.12
N VAL A 475 -16.12 3.09 1.24
CA VAL A 475 -14.97 3.33 0.33
C VAL A 475 -15.41 3.60 -1.11
N GLY A 476 -14.67 4.45 -1.83
CA GLY A 476 -14.82 4.70 -3.26
C GLY A 476 -13.52 5.19 -3.86
N THR A 477 -13.52 6.34 -4.54
CA THR A 477 -12.29 6.93 -5.07
C THR A 477 -11.46 7.56 -3.95
N SER A 478 -10.13 7.55 -4.09
CA SER A 478 -9.22 8.14 -3.11
C SER A 478 -9.34 9.65 -2.99
N ASP A 479 -9.84 10.33 -4.04
CA ASP A 479 -10.12 11.77 -4.02
C ASP A 479 -11.35 12.16 -3.18
N ASN A 480 -12.39 11.30 -3.14
CA ASN A 480 -13.68 11.63 -2.51
C ASN A 480 -13.93 10.92 -1.17
N THR A 481 -13.00 10.08 -0.73
CA THR A 481 -13.12 9.26 0.47
C THR A 481 -12.02 9.59 1.48
N ARG A 482 -12.43 9.86 2.72
CA ARG A 482 -11.60 10.00 3.91
C ARG A 482 -12.04 8.97 4.98
N PRO A 483 -11.22 8.72 6.01
CA PRO A 483 -11.70 8.09 7.23
C PRO A 483 -12.90 8.86 7.81
N ASN A 484 -13.79 8.16 8.52
CA ASN A 484 -15.00 8.77 9.04
C ASN A 484 -14.70 9.69 10.24
N SER A 485 -15.18 10.94 10.19
CA SER A 485 -14.98 11.91 11.26
C SER A 485 -15.64 11.51 12.58
N THR A 486 -16.66 10.65 12.60
CA THR A 486 -17.21 10.06 13.84
C THR A 486 -16.24 9.09 14.54
N LEU A 487 -15.31 8.48 13.79
CA LEU A 487 -14.33 7.54 14.29
C LEU A 487 -13.00 8.21 14.66
N LYS A 488 -12.89 9.53 14.47
CA LYS A 488 -11.68 10.32 14.72
C LYS A 488 -11.35 10.37 16.22
N TYR A 489 -10.09 10.17 16.55
CA TYR A 489 -9.53 10.39 17.89
C TYR A 489 -8.15 11.04 17.80
N CYS A 490 -7.66 11.59 18.92
CA CYS A 490 -6.28 12.05 19.04
C CYS A 490 -5.47 11.04 19.86
N ASP A 491 -4.21 10.87 19.47
CA ASP A 491 -3.22 10.05 20.19
C ASP A 491 -2.35 10.95 21.13
N VAL A 492 -1.48 10.41 22.00
CA VAL A 492 -0.72 11.29 22.94
C VAL A 492 0.40 12.05 22.26
N SER A 493 0.83 11.59 21.08
CA SER A 493 1.72 12.38 20.23
C SER A 493 0.99 13.55 19.54
N GLY A 494 -0.29 13.76 19.87
CA GLY A 494 -1.14 14.84 19.37
C GLY A 494 -1.61 14.63 17.94
N ARG A 495 -1.48 13.41 17.39
CA ARG A 495 -1.80 13.11 15.99
C ARG A 495 -3.22 12.59 15.85
N GLU A 496 -3.84 12.97 14.75
CA GLU A 496 -5.19 12.53 14.41
C GLU A 496 -5.17 11.09 13.88
N ARG A 497 -5.91 10.19 14.55
CA ARG A 497 -6.14 8.80 14.15
C ARG A 497 -7.63 8.52 14.02
N TYR A 498 -7.95 7.32 13.53
CA TYR A 498 -9.34 6.88 13.31
C TYR A 498 -9.52 5.45 13.79
N ARG A 499 -10.63 5.18 14.48
CA ARG A 499 -11.03 3.85 14.96
C ARG A 499 -11.51 2.98 13.78
N PRO A 500 -11.43 1.64 13.86
CA PRO A 500 -11.96 0.74 12.84
C PRO A 500 -13.45 0.95 12.52
N ALA A 501 -13.84 0.70 11.27
CA ALA A 501 -15.17 0.94 10.72
C ALA A 501 -16.30 0.16 11.40
N TYR A 502 -16.01 -1.01 11.98
CA TYR A 502 -16.96 -1.80 12.76
C TYR A 502 -17.23 -1.24 14.17
N LEU A 503 -16.61 -0.12 14.54
CA LEU A 503 -16.90 0.64 15.77
C LEU A 503 -17.71 1.93 15.48
N LEU A 504 -18.42 1.99 14.34
CA LEU A 504 -19.33 3.07 14.00
C LEU A 504 -20.70 2.82 14.63
N ASN A 505 -21.02 3.52 15.72
CA ASN A 505 -22.33 3.40 16.38
C ASN A 505 -23.45 4.08 15.57
N ASP A 506 -23.21 5.28 15.01
CA ASP A 506 -24.17 5.94 14.13
C ASP A 506 -24.04 5.42 12.69
N TYR A 507 -24.88 4.45 12.34
CA TYR A 507 -24.93 3.86 11.00
C TYR A 507 -25.36 4.87 9.91
N ALA A 508 -26.14 5.91 10.23
CA ALA A 508 -26.49 6.95 9.26
C ALA A 508 -25.26 7.80 8.88
N SER A 509 -24.30 7.96 9.80
CA SER A 509 -22.98 8.52 9.49
C SER A 509 -22.08 7.62 8.63
N GLU A 510 -22.50 6.44 8.12
CA GLU A 510 -21.67 5.55 7.27
C GLU A 510 -20.92 6.31 6.16
N ARG A 511 -21.55 7.32 5.56
CA ARG A 511 -20.98 8.08 4.44
C ARG A 511 -20.41 9.44 4.83
N ARG A 512 -20.30 9.77 6.13
CA ARG A 512 -19.73 11.03 6.62
C ARG A 512 -18.23 11.19 6.35
N GLY A 513 -17.53 10.08 6.06
CA GLY A 513 -16.19 10.08 5.48
C GLY A 513 -16.13 10.44 3.98
N ARG A 514 -17.25 10.74 3.31
CA ARG A 514 -17.26 11.26 1.93
C ARG A 514 -17.31 12.78 1.95
N ASN A 515 -16.69 13.41 0.95
CA ASN A 515 -16.67 14.87 0.83
C ASN A 515 -18.07 15.44 0.53
N GLY A 516 -18.82 15.73 1.60
CA GLY A 516 -20.02 16.55 1.64
C GLY A 516 -19.94 17.52 2.83
N PRO A 517 -20.68 18.65 2.83
CA PRO A 517 -20.47 19.71 3.80
C PRO A 517 -20.91 19.31 5.20
N CYS A 518 -19.99 19.37 6.16
CA CYS A 518 -20.29 19.33 7.59
C CYS A 518 -19.83 20.67 8.19
N PHE A 519 -20.79 21.54 8.52
CA PHE A 519 -20.51 22.80 9.22
C PHE A 519 -19.93 22.49 10.60
N SER A 520 -18.99 23.31 11.08
CA SER A 520 -18.54 23.28 12.47
C SER A 520 -19.54 24.03 13.35
N ASP A 521 -20.28 23.29 14.18
CA ASP A 521 -21.22 23.87 15.17
C ASP A 521 -20.49 24.74 16.20
N SER A 522 -20.41 26.03 15.88
CA SER A 522 -19.77 27.06 16.73
C SER A 522 -20.40 28.45 16.55
N ARG A 523 -21.70 28.48 16.21
CA ARG A 523 -22.54 29.71 16.26
C ARG A 523 -24.06 29.45 16.13
N GLN A 524 -24.65 28.74 17.10
CA GLN A 524 -26.12 28.78 17.32
C GLN A 524 -26.48 29.62 18.55
N GLN A 525 -26.43 30.95 18.38
CA GLN A 525 -27.27 31.92 19.07
C GLN A 525 -27.42 33.13 18.14
N ASN A 526 -28.66 33.65 18.05
CA ASN A 526 -29.07 34.81 17.24
C ASN A 526 -28.94 34.68 15.70
N ALA A 527 -29.97 34.16 15.05
CA ALA A 527 -30.78 34.93 14.07
C ALA A 527 -32.01 34.15 13.58
N ASN A 528 -33.21 34.70 13.78
CA ASN A 528 -34.39 34.31 13.00
C ASN A 528 -34.41 35.15 11.72
N ALA A 529 -34.41 34.51 10.55
CA ALA A 529 -34.66 35.15 9.26
C ALA A 529 -35.32 34.15 8.29
N HIS A 530 -36.21 34.63 7.42
CA HIS A 530 -36.99 33.83 6.47
C HIS A 530 -36.39 33.85 5.06
N VAL A 531 -36.40 32.70 4.37
CA VAL A 531 -36.65 32.46 2.91
C VAL A 531 -35.78 33.28 1.91
N THR A 532 -35.02 32.68 0.99
CA THR A 532 -35.45 32.23 -0.37
C THR A 532 -34.50 31.18 -1.01
N SER A 533 -34.77 30.80 -2.26
CA SER A 533 -34.14 29.74 -3.09
C SER A 533 -32.98 30.19 -4.00
N ASP A 534 -32.11 29.22 -4.35
CA ASP A 534 -31.30 29.06 -5.57
C ASP A 534 -30.75 30.29 -6.34
N SER A 535 -29.44 30.55 -6.18
CA SER A 535 -28.58 31.27 -7.13
C SER A 535 -27.09 30.91 -6.95
N ALA A 536 -26.25 31.03 -8.01
CA ALA A 536 -24.81 30.76 -7.95
C ALA A 536 -24.00 31.39 -9.13
N CYS A 537 -22.87 32.03 -8.79
CA CYS A 537 -21.98 32.75 -9.71
C CYS A 537 -21.17 31.84 -10.67
N ARG A 538 -20.65 32.41 -11.77
CA ARG A 538 -20.12 31.63 -12.92
C ARG A 538 -18.65 31.94 -13.27
N VAL A 539 -17.85 30.89 -13.50
CA VAL A 539 -16.39 30.91 -13.80
C VAL A 539 -16.08 30.31 -15.19
N ILE A 540 -14.96 30.70 -15.83
CA ILE A 540 -14.52 30.18 -17.14
C ILE A 540 -13.01 29.78 -17.10
N SER A 541 -12.65 28.69 -17.79
CA SER A 541 -11.31 28.05 -17.93
C SER A 541 -11.12 27.57 -19.39
N SER A 542 -9.99 26.97 -19.83
CA SER A 542 -9.60 26.86 -21.28
C SER A 542 -9.44 25.47 -21.96
N THR A 543 -9.89 25.34 -23.25
CA THR A 543 -9.58 24.38 -24.40
C THR A 543 -10.74 23.59 -25.09
N GLU A 544 -10.60 23.30 -26.41
CA GLU A 544 -11.68 22.81 -27.35
C GLU A 544 -11.41 21.44 -28.08
N PRO A 545 -12.41 20.79 -28.74
CA PRO A 545 -12.40 19.34 -29.10
C PRO A 545 -12.67 18.99 -30.58
N ASN A 546 -12.63 17.67 -30.89
CA ASN A 546 -13.59 16.88 -31.71
C ASN A 546 -13.06 15.41 -31.78
N VAL A 547 -13.72 14.36 -32.28
CA VAL A 547 -15.02 14.07 -32.96
C VAL A 547 -15.47 12.68 -32.43
N THR A 548 -16.70 12.15 -32.51
CA THR A 548 -18.02 12.50 -33.10
C THR A 548 -19.10 12.32 -31.99
N ASN A 549 -20.44 12.39 -32.15
CA ASN A 549 -21.38 12.52 -33.27
C ASN A 549 -22.72 13.11 -32.73
N GLY A 550 -23.79 13.18 -33.54
CA GLY A 550 -25.17 13.23 -33.04
C GLY A 550 -26.01 14.47 -33.34
N LYS A 551 -25.89 15.07 -34.53
CA LYS A 551 -26.84 16.06 -35.11
C LYS A 551 -27.22 17.29 -34.23
N SER A 552 -26.40 18.32 -34.25
CA SER A 552 -26.80 19.65 -34.79
C SER A 552 -25.54 20.52 -34.99
N PHE A 553 -25.64 21.63 -35.72
CA PHE A 553 -24.47 22.38 -36.22
C PHE A 553 -24.72 23.88 -36.28
N THR A 554 -23.73 24.68 -35.88
CA THR A 554 -23.39 26.00 -36.46
C THR A 554 -21.91 26.25 -36.17
N MET A 555 -21.14 26.70 -37.16
CA MET A 555 -19.76 27.14 -36.98
C MET A 555 -19.69 28.57 -36.43
N ALA A 556 -18.74 28.80 -35.53
CA ALA A 556 -18.21 30.12 -35.17
C ALA A 556 -16.70 30.13 -35.49
N SER A 557 -16.11 31.29 -35.70
CA SER A 557 -14.71 31.40 -36.13
C SER A 557 -13.76 31.70 -34.97
N THR A 558 -12.45 31.72 -35.22
CA THR A 558 -11.44 31.99 -34.19
C THR A 558 -11.50 33.41 -33.59
N GLU A 559 -12.29 34.33 -34.13
CA GLU A 559 -12.51 35.67 -33.56
C GLU A 559 -13.53 35.72 -32.42
N ASP A 560 -14.38 34.70 -32.26
CA ASP A 560 -15.65 34.83 -31.53
C ASP A 560 -15.52 34.93 -30.00
N VAL A 561 -14.39 34.57 -29.38
CA VAL A 561 -14.25 34.57 -27.91
C VAL A 561 -14.31 35.97 -27.32
N TRP A 562 -13.38 36.84 -27.71
CA TRP A 562 -13.32 38.21 -27.20
C TRP A 562 -14.40 39.06 -27.84
N THR A 563 -14.70 38.87 -29.12
CA THR A 563 -15.77 39.60 -29.82
C THR A 563 -17.13 39.46 -29.12
N ASN A 564 -17.49 38.27 -28.62
CA ASN A 564 -18.74 38.09 -27.87
C ASN A 564 -18.64 38.54 -26.40
N LEU A 565 -17.46 38.48 -25.76
CA LEU A 565 -17.28 39.10 -24.43
C LEU A 565 -17.48 40.62 -24.53
N VAL A 566 -16.81 41.26 -25.49
CA VAL A 566 -16.79 42.70 -25.79
C VAL A 566 -18.17 43.21 -26.23
N ARG A 567 -18.86 42.51 -27.14
CA ARG A 567 -20.26 42.82 -27.49
C ARG A 567 -21.23 42.69 -26.29
N SER A 568 -20.84 41.94 -25.25
CA SER A 568 -21.60 41.86 -23.99
C SER A 568 -21.09 42.82 -22.91
N ALA A 569 -20.05 43.61 -23.18
CA ALA A 569 -19.34 44.42 -22.19
C ALA A 569 -19.83 45.88 -22.10
N GLU A 570 -20.70 46.31 -23.01
CA GLU A 570 -21.30 47.65 -23.01
C GLU A 570 -22.03 47.93 -21.68
N GLY A 571 -21.60 48.98 -20.97
CA GLY A 571 -22.14 49.37 -19.66
C GLY A 571 -21.66 48.54 -18.45
N LYS A 572 -20.75 47.58 -18.63
CA LYS A 572 -20.20 46.75 -17.54
C LYS A 572 -18.93 47.34 -16.94
N ARG A 573 -18.67 47.06 -15.67
CA ARG A 573 -17.43 47.38 -14.96
C ARG A 573 -16.56 46.13 -14.82
N PHE A 574 -15.32 46.23 -15.29
CA PHE A 574 -14.31 45.17 -15.21
C PHE A 574 -13.29 45.49 -14.11
N LEU A 575 -12.67 44.45 -13.54
CA LEU A 575 -11.54 44.52 -12.63
C LEU A 575 -10.48 43.52 -13.10
N LEU A 576 -9.22 43.94 -13.20
CA LEU A 576 -8.11 43.09 -13.64
C LEU A 576 -7.00 43.11 -12.58
N VAL A 577 -6.69 41.93 -12.05
CA VAL A 577 -5.69 41.70 -10.99
C VAL A 577 -4.76 40.54 -11.37
N GLY A 578 -3.66 40.36 -10.63
CA GLY A 578 -2.67 39.30 -10.84
C GLY A 578 -1.52 39.64 -11.79
N GLU A 579 -1.31 40.92 -12.14
CA GLU A 579 -0.35 41.34 -13.16
C GLU A 579 0.71 42.30 -12.62
N GLY A 580 1.97 42.10 -13.04
CA GLY A 580 3.14 42.83 -12.54
C GLY A 580 3.70 43.96 -13.43
N ASN A 581 3.52 43.89 -14.76
CA ASN A 581 4.12 44.84 -15.72
C ASN A 581 3.14 45.44 -16.76
N PHE A 582 1.84 45.22 -16.58
CA PHE A 582 0.75 45.85 -17.34
C PHE A 582 0.67 45.56 -18.86
N SER A 583 1.46 44.63 -19.41
CA SER A 583 1.45 44.32 -20.84
C SER A 583 0.18 43.59 -21.30
N PHE A 584 -0.37 42.68 -20.50
CA PHE A 584 -1.64 42.00 -20.78
C PHE A 584 -2.81 42.98 -20.61
N ALA A 585 -2.80 43.78 -19.55
CA ALA A 585 -3.80 44.83 -19.34
C ALA A 585 -3.83 45.87 -20.47
N SER A 586 -2.67 46.31 -20.96
CA SER A 586 -2.58 47.30 -22.06
C SER A 586 -3.17 46.75 -23.36
N VAL A 587 -2.76 45.56 -23.81
CA VAL A 587 -3.24 44.99 -25.09
C VAL A 587 -4.71 44.57 -25.00
N LEU A 588 -5.17 44.13 -23.82
CA LEU A 588 -6.59 43.85 -23.60
C LEU A 588 -7.45 45.11 -23.69
N LEU A 589 -7.01 46.23 -23.09
CA LEU A 589 -7.74 47.49 -23.16
C LEU A 589 -7.72 48.10 -24.58
N GLU A 590 -6.60 48.01 -25.30
CA GLU A 590 -6.52 48.39 -26.72
C GLU A 590 -7.57 47.62 -27.56
N LYS A 591 -7.60 46.29 -27.46
CA LYS A 591 -8.57 45.43 -28.17
C LYS A 591 -10.03 45.66 -27.77
N ILE A 592 -10.27 46.09 -26.52
CA ILE A 592 -11.60 46.47 -26.03
C ILE A 592 -12.01 47.85 -26.55
N SER A 593 -11.08 48.80 -26.63
CA SER A 593 -11.32 50.17 -27.12
C SER A 593 -11.49 50.24 -28.64
N GLU A 594 -10.79 49.40 -29.41
CA GLU A 594 -11.00 49.21 -30.86
C GLU A 594 -12.47 48.89 -31.19
N ALA A 595 -13.17 48.20 -30.29
CA ALA A 595 -14.57 47.83 -30.43
C ALA A 595 -15.57 48.88 -29.91
N GLY A 596 -15.09 50.06 -29.48
CA GLY A 596 -15.92 51.24 -29.19
C GLY A 596 -16.56 51.30 -27.79
N VAL A 597 -16.16 50.44 -26.85
CA VAL A 597 -16.77 50.38 -25.51
C VAL A 597 -15.92 51.11 -24.45
N LYS A 598 -16.56 51.92 -23.59
CA LYS A 598 -15.91 52.69 -22.50
C LYS A 598 -15.98 51.97 -21.14
N PHE A 599 -14.95 52.15 -20.30
CA PHE A 599 -14.83 51.54 -18.97
C PHE A 599 -14.33 52.52 -17.89
N ASP A 600 -14.75 52.30 -16.64
CA ASP A 600 -14.50 53.22 -15.50
C ASP A 600 -13.33 52.83 -14.57
N SER A 601 -12.72 51.64 -14.71
CA SER A 601 -11.52 51.27 -13.93
C SER A 601 -10.81 50.02 -14.45
N PHE A 602 -9.48 50.05 -14.32
CA PHE A 602 -8.61 48.88 -14.17
C PHE A 602 -7.78 49.13 -12.89
N THR A 603 -7.32 48.08 -12.20
CA THR A 603 -6.56 48.24 -10.93
C THR A 603 -5.78 46.95 -10.61
N ALA A 604 -4.51 46.90 -11.02
CA ALA A 604 -3.69 45.71 -10.89
C ALA A 604 -3.10 45.49 -9.49
N SER A 605 -2.60 44.28 -9.25
CA SER A 605 -2.05 43.83 -7.97
C SER A 605 -0.54 43.56 -8.04
N GLY A 606 0.24 44.64 -8.00
CA GLY A 606 1.60 44.67 -7.46
C GLY A 606 2.71 43.92 -8.21
N PHE A 607 3.56 44.68 -8.89
CA PHE A 607 5.00 44.56 -8.66
C PHE A 607 5.68 45.94 -8.62
N SER A 608 6.70 46.09 -7.78
CA SER A 608 7.47 47.33 -7.63
C SER A 608 8.78 47.24 -8.41
N GLY A 609 8.70 47.42 -9.74
CA GLY A 609 9.85 47.33 -10.65
C GLY A 609 9.84 48.43 -11.71
N HIS A 610 10.75 49.40 -11.59
CA HIS A 610 10.88 50.53 -12.53
C HIS A 610 11.60 50.12 -13.82
N GLY A 611 10.89 49.46 -14.75
CA GLY A 611 11.30 49.30 -16.15
C GLY A 611 10.56 50.27 -17.07
N GLU A 612 11.21 50.78 -18.11
CA GLU A 612 10.60 51.73 -19.08
C GLU A 612 9.29 51.21 -19.68
N SER A 613 9.28 49.95 -20.13
CA SER A 613 8.10 49.25 -20.65
C SER A 613 6.90 49.23 -19.69
N CYS A 614 7.14 49.17 -18.37
CA CYS A 614 6.07 49.23 -17.37
C CYS A 614 5.39 50.60 -17.34
N ASN A 615 6.18 51.69 -17.40
CA ASN A 615 5.66 53.05 -17.47
C ASN A 615 4.91 53.29 -18.79
N GLU A 616 5.41 52.78 -19.92
CA GLU A 616 4.70 52.86 -21.21
C GLU A 616 3.33 52.18 -21.15
N ASN A 617 3.24 50.96 -20.61
CA ASN A 617 1.97 50.24 -20.48
C ASN A 617 0.98 50.99 -19.57
N ILE A 618 1.46 51.61 -18.48
CA ILE A 618 0.62 52.44 -17.59
C ILE A 618 0.10 53.68 -18.32
N VAL A 619 0.93 54.35 -19.13
CA VAL A 619 0.50 55.49 -19.97
C VAL A 619 -0.55 55.05 -20.98
N ARG A 620 -0.28 53.97 -21.75
CA ARG A 620 -1.24 53.41 -22.72
C ARG A 620 -2.58 53.04 -22.09
N ILE A 621 -2.59 52.49 -20.88
CA ILE A 621 -3.83 52.19 -20.13
C ILE A 621 -4.56 53.48 -19.75
N THR A 622 -3.82 54.49 -19.27
CA THR A 622 -4.38 55.79 -18.85
C THR A 622 -4.98 56.56 -20.02
N ASP A 623 -4.31 56.57 -21.18
CA ASP A 623 -4.78 57.23 -22.41
C ASP A 623 -6.11 56.64 -22.92
N HIS A 624 -6.33 55.34 -22.71
CA HIS A 624 -7.59 54.66 -23.01
C HIS A 624 -8.63 54.77 -21.87
N GLY A 625 -8.43 55.67 -20.91
CA GLY A 625 -9.34 55.95 -19.80
C GLY A 625 -9.25 54.94 -18.63
N GLY A 626 -8.31 54.00 -18.68
CA GLY A 626 -8.10 53.04 -17.61
C GLY A 626 -7.45 53.67 -16.38
N LYS A 627 -8.08 53.51 -15.22
CA LYS A 627 -7.40 53.73 -13.93
C LYS A 627 -6.22 52.75 -13.80
N VAL A 628 -5.23 53.09 -12.98
CA VAL A 628 -4.21 52.16 -12.46
C VAL A 628 -4.13 52.33 -10.94
N MET A 629 -3.88 51.24 -10.24
CA MET A 629 -3.48 51.21 -8.82
C MET A 629 -2.32 50.22 -8.67
N HIS A 630 -1.53 50.41 -7.62
CA HIS A 630 -0.40 49.55 -7.24
C HIS A 630 -0.68 48.90 -5.88
N GLU A 631 0.09 47.87 -5.53
CA GLU A 631 0.07 47.20 -4.21
C GLU A 631 -1.30 46.66 -3.73
N VAL A 632 -2.29 46.55 -4.61
CA VAL A 632 -3.52 45.77 -4.37
C VAL A 632 -3.12 44.33 -4.06
N ASN A 633 -3.79 43.68 -3.11
CA ASN A 633 -3.65 42.24 -2.86
C ASN A 633 -4.90 41.50 -3.36
N ALA A 634 -4.74 40.65 -4.37
CA ALA A 634 -5.82 39.86 -4.96
C ALA A 634 -6.51 38.88 -3.98
N THR A 635 -5.85 38.48 -2.89
CA THR A 635 -6.45 37.65 -1.82
C THR A 635 -7.24 38.46 -0.79
N LYS A 636 -7.31 39.79 -0.96
CA LYS A 636 -7.93 40.75 -0.02
C LYS A 636 -8.76 41.84 -0.71
N LEU A 637 -9.21 41.62 -1.94
CA LEU A 637 -10.03 42.58 -2.70
C LEU A 637 -11.26 43.09 -1.92
N GLY A 638 -11.91 42.23 -1.12
CA GLY A 638 -13.04 42.63 -0.27
C GLY A 638 -12.69 43.59 0.88
N ASP A 639 -11.41 43.76 1.24
CA ASP A 639 -10.95 44.70 2.27
C ASP A 639 -10.85 46.15 1.73
N TYR A 640 -10.83 46.35 0.41
CA TYR A 640 -10.67 47.67 -0.24
C TYR A 640 -12.03 48.33 -0.54
N PRO A 641 -12.40 49.47 0.08
CA PRO A 641 -13.71 50.08 -0.10
C PRO A 641 -14.05 50.51 -1.54
N GLU A 642 -13.05 50.84 -2.36
CA GLU A 642 -13.23 51.19 -3.77
C GLU A 642 -13.60 49.99 -4.67
N PHE A 643 -13.39 48.75 -4.22
CA PHE A 643 -13.66 47.56 -5.02
C PHE A 643 -15.02 46.96 -4.71
N LYS A 644 -16.09 47.57 -5.27
CA LYS A 644 -17.45 47.02 -5.26
C LYS A 644 -18.17 47.29 -6.57
N GLY A 645 -19.05 46.38 -6.98
CA GLY A 645 -19.98 46.57 -8.10
C GLY A 645 -19.40 46.29 -9.50
N PHE A 646 -18.46 45.34 -9.60
CA PHE A 646 -17.91 44.86 -10.88
C PHE A 646 -18.72 43.69 -11.45
N ASP A 647 -19.04 43.74 -12.75
CA ASP A 647 -19.75 42.69 -13.49
C ASP A 647 -18.81 41.58 -13.97
N CYS A 648 -17.51 41.85 -14.03
CA CYS A 648 -16.48 40.89 -14.44
C CYS A 648 -15.16 41.14 -13.71
N VAL A 649 -14.57 40.09 -13.14
CA VAL A 649 -13.23 40.14 -12.52
C VAL A 649 -12.29 39.16 -13.20
N ILE A 650 -11.13 39.63 -13.63
CA ILE A 650 -10.08 38.88 -14.32
C ILE A 650 -8.90 38.71 -13.37
N PHE A 651 -8.52 37.48 -13.07
CA PHE A 651 -7.29 37.15 -12.33
C PHE A 651 -6.26 36.54 -13.28
N ASN A 652 -5.15 37.24 -13.45
CA ASN A 652 -4.05 36.86 -14.33
C ASN A 652 -3.00 36.00 -13.58
N PHE A 653 -2.44 35.00 -14.25
CA PHE A 653 -1.31 34.15 -13.83
C PHE A 653 -1.19 33.84 -12.30
N PRO A 654 -2.13 33.08 -11.71
CA PRO A 654 -2.16 32.80 -10.26
C PRO A 654 -1.12 31.74 -9.85
N HIS A 655 0.17 32.12 -9.84
CA HIS A 655 1.29 31.25 -9.50
C HIS A 655 2.20 31.82 -8.39
N VAL A 656 2.50 31.01 -7.36
CA VAL A 656 3.28 31.43 -6.17
C VAL A 656 4.81 31.33 -6.37
N GLY A 657 5.26 31.02 -7.59
CA GLY A 657 6.67 31.01 -7.99
C GLY A 657 7.47 29.79 -7.49
N GLY A 658 8.38 29.28 -8.33
CA GLY A 658 9.21 28.11 -8.08
C GLY A 658 8.57 26.76 -8.46
N LYS A 659 9.41 25.74 -8.71
CA LYS A 659 8.96 24.40 -9.15
C LYS A 659 8.12 23.70 -8.05
N MET A 660 7.08 22.97 -8.48
CA MET A 660 6.24 22.07 -7.66
C MET A 660 5.66 22.69 -6.36
N ARG A 661 4.87 23.76 -6.48
CA ARG A 661 4.15 24.39 -5.34
C ARG A 661 2.62 24.38 -5.50
N LEU A 662 2.08 23.29 -6.04
CA LEU A 662 0.67 23.12 -6.41
C LEU A 662 -0.31 23.52 -5.30
N ASP A 663 -0.07 23.12 -4.05
CA ASP A 663 -0.97 23.44 -2.93
C ASP A 663 -0.95 24.93 -2.53
N LYS A 664 0.16 25.64 -2.78
CA LYS A 664 0.19 27.10 -2.63
C LYS A 664 -0.61 27.80 -3.73
N ASN A 665 -0.57 27.29 -4.96
CA ASN A 665 -1.37 27.83 -6.07
C ASN A 665 -2.87 27.55 -5.87
N ARG A 666 -3.23 26.34 -5.40
CA ARG A 666 -4.60 25.98 -4.99
C ARG A 666 -5.11 26.89 -3.87
N GLN A 667 -4.26 27.25 -2.91
CA GLN A 667 -4.60 28.15 -1.82
C GLN A 667 -4.70 29.62 -2.29
N LEU A 668 -3.79 30.10 -3.14
CA LEU A 668 -3.88 31.42 -3.77
C LEU A 668 -5.19 31.60 -4.55
N LEU A 669 -5.57 30.60 -5.35
CA LEU A 669 -6.86 30.57 -6.06
C LEU A 669 -8.05 30.61 -5.09
N ARG A 670 -8.01 29.82 -4.00
CA ARG A 670 -9.06 29.84 -2.96
C ARG A 670 -9.21 31.21 -2.34
N ASP A 671 -8.12 31.82 -1.90
CA ASP A 671 -8.17 33.06 -1.13
C ASP A 671 -8.58 34.24 -2.04
N PHE A 672 -8.18 34.25 -3.32
CA PHE A 672 -8.76 35.14 -4.32
C PHE A 672 -10.27 34.90 -4.51
N LEU A 673 -10.71 33.65 -4.71
CA LEU A 673 -12.12 33.34 -4.97
C LEU A 673 -13.02 33.61 -3.76
N ILE A 674 -12.53 33.48 -2.52
CA ILE A 674 -13.23 33.93 -1.32
C ILE A 674 -13.33 35.47 -1.32
N SER A 675 -12.24 36.17 -1.64
CA SER A 675 -12.19 37.64 -1.55
C SER A 675 -12.98 38.35 -2.66
N VAL A 676 -13.00 37.79 -3.88
CA VAL A 676 -13.70 38.39 -5.04
C VAL A 676 -15.22 38.42 -4.84
N ASN A 677 -15.77 37.51 -4.02
CA ASN A 677 -17.19 37.53 -3.66
C ASN A 677 -17.59 38.82 -2.89
N GLY A 678 -16.63 39.60 -2.38
CA GLY A 678 -16.89 40.91 -1.78
C GLY A 678 -16.97 42.08 -2.76
N VAL A 679 -16.57 41.89 -4.03
CA VAL A 679 -16.39 42.98 -5.02
C VAL A 679 -17.28 42.87 -6.27
N LEU A 680 -17.88 41.70 -6.52
CA LEU A 680 -18.85 41.49 -7.59
C LEU A 680 -20.09 42.37 -7.42
N ARG A 681 -20.86 42.58 -8.51
CA ARG A 681 -22.10 43.35 -8.50
C ARG A 681 -23.31 42.52 -8.06
N ASP A 682 -23.39 41.30 -8.56
CA ASP A 682 -24.57 40.42 -8.49
C ASP A 682 -24.18 38.96 -8.77
N ASP A 683 -25.14 38.03 -8.68
CA ASP A 683 -24.92 36.59 -8.87
C ASP A 683 -24.71 36.16 -10.33
N ASP A 684 -24.98 37.03 -11.31
CA ASP A 684 -24.70 36.78 -12.74
C ASP A 684 -23.32 37.33 -13.18
N SER A 685 -22.63 38.06 -12.29
CA SER A 685 -21.28 38.59 -12.49
C SER A 685 -20.25 37.47 -12.69
N LEU A 686 -19.27 37.72 -13.56
CA LEU A 686 -18.32 36.71 -14.04
C LEU A 686 -16.95 36.79 -13.34
N VAL A 687 -16.32 35.63 -13.14
CA VAL A 687 -14.91 35.55 -12.75
C VAL A 687 -14.12 34.76 -13.79
N LEU A 688 -13.16 35.43 -14.43
CA LEU A 688 -12.23 34.86 -15.40
C LEU A 688 -10.88 34.62 -14.70
N VAL A 689 -10.29 33.44 -14.88
CA VAL A 689 -8.99 33.08 -14.31
C VAL A 689 -8.10 32.59 -15.44
N THR A 690 -7.00 33.31 -15.74
CA THR A 690 -5.99 32.80 -16.68
C THR A 690 -5.13 31.74 -15.98
N LEU A 691 -4.66 30.74 -16.72
CA LEU A 691 -3.96 29.58 -16.16
C LEU A 691 -2.79 29.18 -17.05
N CYS A 692 -1.75 28.60 -16.45
CA CYS A 692 -0.71 27.90 -17.21
C CYS A 692 -1.29 26.63 -17.87
N GLY A 693 -0.73 26.23 -19.01
CA GLY A 693 -1.17 25.05 -19.77
C GLY A 693 -1.29 23.78 -18.92
N GLY A 694 -2.48 23.17 -18.97
CA GLY A 694 -2.80 21.94 -18.24
C GLY A 694 -3.11 22.08 -16.75
N GLN A 695 -3.18 23.30 -16.19
CA GLN A 695 -3.32 23.50 -14.74
C GLN A 695 -4.76 23.70 -14.24
N GLY A 696 -5.78 23.72 -15.10
CA GLY A 696 -7.18 23.80 -14.69
C GLY A 696 -7.65 22.52 -13.99
N GLY A 697 -7.17 21.37 -14.45
CA GLY A 697 -7.63 20.05 -14.00
C GLY A 697 -8.98 19.65 -14.60
N THR A 698 -9.40 20.30 -15.68
CA THR A 698 -10.56 19.87 -16.45
C THR A 698 -10.17 18.72 -17.40
N ARG A 699 -11.15 18.09 -18.08
CA ARG A 699 -10.87 17.07 -19.10
C ARG A 699 -10.45 17.64 -20.45
N TRP A 700 -10.56 18.94 -20.63
CA TRP A 700 -10.23 19.62 -21.87
C TRP A 700 -8.74 20.01 -21.89
N ASP A 701 -8.22 20.43 -20.73
CA ASP A 701 -6.84 20.84 -20.42
C ASP A 701 -5.76 20.28 -21.37
N LYS A 702 -4.99 21.18 -22.00
CA LYS A 702 -3.83 20.83 -22.84
C LYS A 702 -2.55 21.48 -22.28
N PRO A 703 -1.44 20.73 -22.08
CA PRO A 703 -1.38 19.26 -22.05
C PRO A 703 -2.23 18.70 -20.89
N GLN A 704 -2.83 17.52 -21.06
CA GLN A 704 -3.70 16.93 -20.04
C GLN A 704 -2.87 16.36 -18.89
N ARG A 705 -2.73 17.14 -17.81
CA ARG A 705 -2.07 16.71 -16.57
C ARG A 705 -2.94 15.73 -15.78
N THR A 706 -2.32 14.95 -14.90
CA THR A 706 -3.09 14.20 -13.89
C THR A 706 -3.79 15.19 -12.94
N TRP A 707 -4.98 14.86 -12.44
CA TRP A 707 -5.74 15.74 -11.53
C TRP A 707 -4.89 16.23 -10.34
N ASN A 708 -4.01 15.38 -9.82
CA ASN A 708 -3.12 15.70 -8.70
C ASN A 708 -1.92 16.60 -9.05
N ASP A 709 -1.56 16.75 -10.34
CA ASP A 709 -0.57 17.72 -10.84
C ASP A 709 -1.19 19.06 -11.33
N THR A 710 -2.50 19.24 -11.13
CA THR A 710 -3.24 20.45 -11.55
C THR A 710 -3.50 21.41 -10.38
N TRP A 711 -3.85 22.68 -10.64
CA TRP A 711 -4.36 23.60 -9.62
C TRP A 711 -5.84 23.38 -9.28
N LYS A 712 -6.50 22.38 -9.90
CA LYS A 712 -7.84 21.88 -9.56
C LYS A 712 -8.92 22.98 -9.52
N LEU A 713 -8.85 23.96 -10.42
CA LEU A 713 -9.70 25.16 -10.41
C LEU A 713 -11.21 24.85 -10.22
N PRO A 714 -11.83 23.84 -10.88
CA PRO A 714 -13.25 23.54 -10.67
C PRO A 714 -13.61 23.18 -9.23
N ALA A 715 -12.73 22.46 -8.53
CA ALA A 715 -12.95 22.07 -7.13
C ALA A 715 -12.68 23.23 -6.16
N VAL A 716 -11.70 24.08 -6.48
CA VAL A 716 -11.44 25.31 -5.70
C VAL A 716 -12.60 26.30 -5.85
N ALA A 717 -13.04 26.56 -7.09
CA ALA A 717 -14.20 27.38 -7.42
C ALA A 717 -15.48 26.90 -6.71
N ASN A 718 -15.80 25.61 -6.83
CA ASN A 718 -16.98 25.04 -6.17
C ASN A 718 -16.89 25.16 -4.63
N SER A 719 -15.71 25.01 -4.03
CA SER A 719 -15.52 25.25 -2.58
C SER A 719 -15.72 26.71 -2.16
N CYS A 720 -15.70 27.64 -3.11
CA CYS A 720 -15.95 29.07 -2.92
C CYS A 720 -17.33 29.52 -3.47
N LYS A 721 -18.26 28.57 -3.74
CA LYS A 721 -19.60 28.78 -4.34
C LYS A 721 -19.64 29.23 -5.81
N PHE A 722 -18.55 29.09 -6.56
CA PHE A 722 -18.53 29.39 -8.00
C PHE A 722 -18.72 28.13 -8.86
N LEU A 723 -19.61 28.22 -9.85
CA LEU A 723 -19.89 27.19 -10.84
C LEU A 723 -19.02 27.40 -12.10
N LEU A 724 -18.26 26.38 -12.53
CA LEU A 724 -17.58 26.43 -13.84
C LEU A 724 -18.62 26.36 -14.97
N LYS A 725 -18.64 27.38 -15.82
CA LYS A 725 -19.55 27.55 -16.96
C LYS A 725 -18.94 27.10 -18.29
N GLU A 726 -17.70 27.49 -18.61
CA GLU A 726 -17.22 27.43 -20.01
C GLU A 726 -15.69 27.22 -20.17
N VAL A 727 -15.35 26.55 -21.29
CA VAL A 727 -14.10 25.89 -21.74
C VAL A 727 -13.08 26.64 -22.67
N LYS A 728 -12.86 27.97 -22.66
CA LYS A 728 -12.23 28.73 -23.79
C LYS A 728 -10.72 28.94 -23.77
N GLU A 729 -10.03 28.57 -24.85
CA GLU A 729 -8.61 28.90 -25.10
C GLU A 729 -8.38 30.41 -25.33
N ILE A 730 -7.23 30.94 -24.92
CA ILE A 730 -6.83 32.35 -25.08
C ILE A 730 -5.69 32.42 -26.09
N PHE A 731 -5.74 33.40 -27.00
CA PHE A 731 -4.69 33.69 -27.98
C PHE A 731 -3.29 33.80 -27.33
N LYS A 732 -2.26 33.40 -28.07
CA LYS A 732 -0.92 33.99 -27.90
C LYS A 732 -1.02 35.48 -28.22
N LEU A 733 -1.07 36.31 -27.18
CA LEU A 733 -0.88 37.75 -27.32
C LEU A 733 0.57 38.00 -27.77
N PRO A 734 0.81 38.92 -28.72
CA PRO A 734 2.16 39.30 -29.10
C PRO A 734 2.78 40.12 -27.97
N ILE A 735 3.54 39.45 -27.10
CA ILE A 735 4.38 40.13 -26.10
C ILE A 735 5.48 40.84 -26.88
N MET A 736 5.51 42.17 -26.83
CA MET A 736 6.63 42.94 -27.38
C MET A 736 7.85 42.76 -26.47
N GLU A 737 8.86 42.06 -26.97
CA GLU A 737 10.17 41.88 -26.35
C GLU A 737 10.93 43.23 -26.34
N SER A 738 10.77 44.00 -25.26
CA SER A 738 11.64 45.16 -24.96
C SER A 738 12.88 44.67 -24.22
N GLY A 739 13.93 44.32 -24.97
CA GLY A 739 15.10 43.62 -24.43
C GLY A 739 16.01 44.44 -23.51
N SER A 740 16.47 43.79 -22.43
CA SER A 740 17.74 44.09 -21.76
C SER A 740 18.24 42.84 -21.04
N ASP A 741 19.51 42.47 -21.22
CA ASP A 741 20.04 41.15 -20.83
C ASP A 741 20.03 40.90 -19.31
N SER A 742 19.24 39.92 -18.86
CA SER A 742 19.45 39.25 -17.57
C SER A 742 18.83 37.85 -17.53
N GLU A 743 19.37 36.97 -16.68
CA GLU A 743 19.14 35.53 -16.74
C GLU A 743 17.80 35.07 -16.11
N GLU A 744 16.73 34.87 -16.90
CA GLU A 744 15.93 33.63 -16.85
C GLU A 744 14.84 33.54 -17.96
N SER A 745 14.64 32.32 -18.47
CA SER A 745 13.55 31.88 -19.35
C SER A 745 13.34 32.57 -20.70
N GLU A 746 13.54 31.82 -21.79
CA GLU A 746 12.82 32.06 -23.04
C GLU A 746 12.45 30.73 -23.69
N LEU A 747 11.14 30.47 -23.79
CA LEU A 747 10.55 29.30 -24.43
C LEU A 747 9.66 29.78 -25.59
N ALA A 748 10.32 30.33 -26.62
CA ALA A 748 9.66 30.86 -27.81
C ALA A 748 9.21 29.75 -28.78
N GLU A 749 8.14 30.00 -29.54
CA GLU A 749 7.48 29.03 -30.41
C GLU A 749 6.86 29.69 -31.65
N ILE A 750 6.96 29.15 -32.88
CA ILE A 750 7.53 27.87 -33.33
C ILE A 750 7.98 28.01 -34.80
N PRO A 751 9.14 27.46 -35.18
CA PRO A 751 9.29 26.92 -36.53
C PRO A 751 9.93 25.51 -36.54
N GLY A 752 9.10 24.48 -36.34
CA GLY A 752 9.31 23.12 -36.86
C GLY A 752 10.60 22.36 -36.51
N SER A 753 10.87 22.05 -35.23
CA SER A 753 11.98 21.14 -34.89
C SER A 753 11.55 19.66 -34.87
N THR A 754 11.54 19.07 -36.06
CA THR A 754 11.71 17.64 -36.43
C THR A 754 11.92 16.57 -35.33
N SER A 755 11.40 15.37 -35.61
CA SER A 755 11.68 14.08 -34.93
C SER A 755 13.15 13.86 -34.53
N SER A 756 14.08 14.42 -35.32
CA SER A 756 15.52 14.53 -35.04
C SER A 756 15.85 14.92 -33.59
N ASN A 757 15.19 15.92 -33.00
CA ASN A 757 15.52 16.38 -31.64
C ASN A 757 15.13 15.35 -30.55
N PHE A 758 13.97 14.70 -30.68
CA PHE A 758 13.57 13.62 -29.78
C PHE A 758 14.49 12.40 -29.95
N LEU A 759 14.73 11.99 -31.20
CA LEU A 759 15.59 10.85 -31.52
C LEU A 759 17.04 11.07 -31.04
N ARG A 760 17.60 12.28 -31.21
CA ARG A 760 18.92 12.65 -30.67
C ARG A 760 18.96 12.52 -29.14
N ASN A 761 17.92 12.98 -28.43
CA ASN A 761 17.88 12.92 -26.98
C ASN A 761 17.76 11.44 -26.50
N VAL A 762 16.90 10.63 -27.14
CA VAL A 762 16.77 9.19 -26.86
C VAL A 762 18.08 8.45 -27.10
N ILE A 763 18.75 8.68 -28.25
CA ILE A 763 20.05 8.09 -28.57
C ILE A 763 21.14 8.57 -27.60
N GLY A 764 21.17 9.87 -27.27
CA GLY A 764 22.13 10.46 -26.35
C GLY A 764 22.07 9.84 -24.96
N PHE A 765 20.88 9.73 -24.35
CA PHE A 765 20.74 9.07 -23.05
C PHE A 765 21.04 7.56 -23.09
N TRP A 766 20.79 6.89 -24.21
CA TRP A 766 21.19 5.49 -24.41
C TRP A 766 22.72 5.35 -24.48
N ILE A 767 23.40 6.22 -25.23
CA ILE A 767 24.87 6.27 -25.31
C ILE A 767 25.48 6.63 -23.96
N LEU A 768 24.95 7.62 -23.24
CA LEU A 768 25.47 7.99 -21.91
C LEU A 768 25.27 6.85 -20.90
N GLY A 769 24.11 6.20 -20.88
CA GLY A 769 23.84 5.03 -20.04
C GLY A 769 24.73 3.82 -20.37
N LEU A 770 25.06 3.65 -21.65
CA LEU A 770 26.03 2.66 -22.12
C LEU A 770 27.45 3.01 -21.65
N CYS A 771 27.95 4.19 -21.98
CA CYS A 771 29.33 4.62 -21.74
C CYS A 771 29.66 4.77 -20.25
N ASN A 772 28.69 5.15 -19.41
CA ASN A 772 28.86 5.24 -17.96
C ASN A 772 29.23 3.90 -17.30
N ASN A 773 28.67 2.81 -17.82
CA ASN A 773 28.69 1.49 -17.19
C ASN A 773 29.59 0.48 -17.90
N LEU A 774 29.79 0.62 -19.22
CA LEU A 774 30.53 -0.35 -20.04
C LEU A 774 31.99 -0.55 -19.62
N PRO A 775 32.78 0.47 -19.24
CA PRO A 775 34.14 0.24 -18.74
C PRO A 775 34.14 -0.58 -17.44
N GLY A 776 33.14 -0.44 -16.58
CA GLY A 776 33.01 -1.22 -15.35
C GLY A 776 32.69 -2.69 -15.61
N VAL A 777 31.82 -2.96 -16.58
CA VAL A 777 31.55 -4.32 -17.07
C VAL A 777 32.81 -4.95 -17.66
N VAL A 778 33.58 -4.20 -18.45
CA VAL A 778 34.87 -4.66 -18.99
C VAL A 778 35.85 -4.97 -17.86
N LEU A 779 36.00 -4.09 -16.88
CA LEU A 779 36.92 -4.29 -15.75
C LEU A 779 36.52 -5.46 -14.85
N LEU A 780 35.21 -5.69 -14.62
CA LEU A 780 34.72 -6.88 -13.92
C LEU A 780 34.96 -8.16 -14.72
N THR A 781 34.80 -8.12 -16.05
CA THR A 781 35.06 -9.26 -16.95
C THR A 781 36.56 -9.58 -17.02
N ALA A 782 37.41 -8.55 -17.05
CA ALA A 782 38.86 -8.64 -17.09
C ALA A 782 39.49 -8.90 -15.71
N ALA A 783 38.73 -8.82 -14.61
CA ALA A 783 39.26 -8.84 -13.24
C ALA A 783 40.21 -10.02 -12.95
N ARG A 784 39.84 -11.23 -13.37
CA ARG A 784 40.68 -12.45 -13.25
C ARG A 784 41.92 -12.38 -14.15
N ASP A 785 41.76 -11.86 -15.36
CA ASP A 785 42.81 -11.75 -16.38
C ASP A 785 43.85 -10.67 -16.04
N ILE A 786 43.49 -9.69 -15.22
CA ILE A 786 44.37 -8.64 -14.66
C ILE A 786 45.05 -9.15 -13.37
N LEU A 787 44.28 -9.79 -12.47
CA LEU A 787 44.75 -10.27 -11.17
C LEU A 787 45.22 -11.74 -11.19
N GLY A 788 45.90 -12.14 -12.28
CA GLY A 788 46.37 -13.50 -12.49
C GLY A 788 47.40 -13.99 -11.44
N PRO A 789 47.73 -15.30 -11.42
CA PRO A 789 48.53 -15.92 -10.36
C PRO A 789 49.94 -15.34 -10.20
N SER A 790 50.50 -14.71 -11.25
CA SER A 790 51.76 -13.96 -11.20
C SER A 790 51.75 -12.82 -10.18
N PHE A 791 50.60 -12.20 -9.90
CA PHE A 791 50.46 -11.21 -8.83
C PHE A 791 50.34 -11.83 -7.43
N PHE A 792 49.88 -13.08 -7.32
CA PHE A 792 49.59 -13.72 -6.03
C PHE A 792 50.80 -14.39 -5.37
N ASN A 793 51.70 -14.99 -6.14
CA ASN A 793 52.85 -15.72 -5.58
C ASN A 793 53.91 -14.86 -4.86
N GLN A 794 53.92 -13.53 -5.03
CA GLN A 794 54.92 -12.65 -4.38
C GLN A 794 54.76 -12.51 -2.86
N THR A 795 53.65 -12.94 -2.25
CA THR A 795 53.43 -12.79 -0.79
C THR A 795 53.76 -14.02 0.06
N ASN A 796 54.03 -15.19 -0.56
CA ASN A 796 54.11 -16.48 0.16
C ASN A 796 55.47 -17.18 -0.01
N ILE A 797 56.58 -16.48 0.25
CA ILE A 797 57.95 -17.05 0.18
C ILE A 797 58.46 -17.55 1.55
N ASN A 798 57.84 -17.15 2.67
CA ASN A 798 58.45 -17.31 4.00
C ASN A 798 57.82 -18.36 4.94
N GLU A 799 56.66 -18.99 4.63
CA GLU A 799 55.91 -19.80 5.62
C GLU A 799 55.61 -21.27 5.24
N THR A 800 56.02 -21.76 4.06
CA THR A 800 55.78 -23.16 3.64
C THR A 800 57.06 -24.00 3.45
N ALA A 801 58.21 -23.52 3.90
CA ALA A 801 59.48 -24.27 3.92
C ALA A 801 59.56 -25.28 5.09
N LEU A 802 58.55 -26.15 5.24
CA LEU A 802 58.51 -27.18 6.30
C LEU A 802 58.01 -28.57 5.83
N PHE A 803 57.79 -28.77 4.53
CA PHE A 803 57.55 -30.10 3.96
C PHE A 803 58.29 -30.25 2.62
N ASP A 804 59.61 -30.47 2.72
CA ASP A 804 60.45 -30.93 1.60
C ASP A 804 59.98 -32.30 1.09
N GLY A 805 59.97 -32.47 -0.24
CA GLY A 805 59.21 -33.56 -0.87
C GLY A 805 59.67 -34.02 -2.27
N LEU A 806 60.96 -33.85 -2.60
CA LEU A 806 61.69 -34.40 -3.76
C LEU A 806 61.63 -33.67 -5.13
N SER A 807 62.84 -33.56 -5.73
CA SER A 807 63.20 -33.49 -7.16
C SER A 807 62.71 -32.32 -8.07
N SER A 808 63.65 -31.39 -8.34
CA SER A 808 64.34 -31.18 -9.65
C SER A 808 63.66 -31.68 -10.96
N THR A 809 63.75 -31.00 -12.12
CA THR A 809 64.77 -30.05 -12.62
C THR A 809 64.24 -29.29 -13.86
N GLU A 810 64.93 -28.20 -14.26
CA GLU A 810 64.93 -27.56 -15.62
C GLU A 810 63.57 -27.06 -16.19
N ALA A 811 63.34 -25.80 -16.61
CA ALA A 811 64.10 -24.76 -17.32
C ALA A 811 63.74 -24.61 -18.82
N VAL A 812 62.92 -23.59 -19.09
CA VAL A 812 62.86 -22.77 -20.33
C VAL A 812 62.02 -23.26 -21.55
N GLN A 813 61.30 -22.27 -22.12
CA GLN A 813 60.67 -22.17 -23.46
C GLN A 813 59.27 -22.75 -23.74
N SER A 814 58.55 -22.01 -24.60
CA SER A 814 57.28 -22.29 -25.31
C SER A 814 56.16 -23.00 -24.53
N VAL A 815 55.14 -22.23 -24.14
CA VAL A 815 53.77 -22.75 -23.93
C VAL A 815 52.93 -22.31 -25.13
N ASP A 816 52.34 -23.29 -25.82
CA ASP A 816 51.63 -23.10 -27.08
C ASP A 816 50.17 -22.64 -26.90
N LEU A 817 49.55 -22.12 -27.96
CA LEU A 817 48.18 -21.58 -27.92
C LEU A 817 47.09 -22.65 -28.08
N THR A 818 47.22 -23.79 -27.39
CA THR A 818 46.25 -24.90 -27.45
C THR A 818 46.08 -25.64 -26.12
N GLU A 819 45.27 -25.11 -25.20
CA GLU A 819 44.72 -25.93 -24.11
C GLU A 819 43.33 -25.46 -23.64
N ASN A 820 42.39 -26.41 -23.55
CA ASN A 820 41.04 -26.20 -23.00
C ASN A 820 41.11 -26.15 -21.46
N SER A 821 41.73 -25.10 -20.93
CA SER A 821 41.89 -24.92 -19.48
C SER A 821 40.54 -24.65 -18.81
N VAL A 822 40.20 -25.50 -17.83
CA VAL A 822 39.01 -25.35 -16.98
C VAL A 822 39.12 -24.01 -16.24
N ARG A 823 38.04 -23.20 -16.26
CA ARG A 823 37.95 -21.96 -15.49
C ARG A 823 37.76 -22.23 -13.98
N GLU A 824 38.77 -22.79 -13.33
CA GLU A 824 38.77 -22.99 -11.86
C GLU A 824 38.45 -21.68 -11.16
N CYS A 825 37.34 -21.59 -10.42
CA CYS A 825 36.90 -20.33 -9.84
C CYS A 825 37.70 -20.06 -8.55
N ASN A 826 38.48 -18.97 -8.51
CA ASN A 826 39.06 -18.48 -7.27
C ASN A 826 38.04 -17.54 -6.58
N PRO A 827 37.47 -17.93 -5.42
CA PRO A 827 36.43 -17.13 -4.78
C PRO A 827 37.00 -15.84 -4.18
N SER A 828 38.23 -15.89 -3.67
CA SER A 828 38.87 -14.78 -2.95
C SER A 828 39.09 -13.54 -3.83
N THR A 829 39.60 -13.74 -5.04
CA THR A 829 39.88 -12.64 -5.98
C THR A 829 38.61 -11.95 -6.45
N THR A 830 37.58 -12.75 -6.74
CA THR A 830 36.31 -12.26 -7.30
C THR A 830 35.52 -11.47 -6.25
N GLY A 831 35.47 -11.98 -5.01
CA GLY A 831 34.81 -11.28 -3.90
C GLY A 831 35.47 -9.93 -3.56
N ILE A 832 36.81 -9.87 -3.52
CA ILE A 832 37.54 -8.62 -3.24
C ILE A 832 37.27 -7.57 -4.32
N VAL A 833 37.30 -7.95 -5.60
CA VAL A 833 37.00 -7.02 -6.70
C VAL A 833 35.56 -6.50 -6.61
N LEU A 834 34.57 -7.37 -6.37
CA LEU A 834 33.18 -6.95 -6.22
C LEU A 834 32.98 -5.95 -5.07
N LEU A 835 33.61 -6.16 -3.92
CA LEU A 835 33.56 -5.22 -2.79
C LEU A 835 34.19 -3.86 -3.15
N ILE A 836 35.34 -3.86 -3.83
CA ILE A 836 36.03 -2.65 -4.30
C ILE A 836 35.21 -1.91 -5.38
N SER A 837 34.47 -2.63 -6.23
CA SER A 837 33.61 -2.02 -7.25
C SER A 837 32.27 -1.51 -6.71
N VAL A 838 31.75 -2.04 -5.60
CA VAL A 838 30.43 -1.67 -5.05
C VAL A 838 30.49 -0.62 -3.94
N ILE A 839 31.40 -0.75 -2.96
CA ILE A 839 31.38 0.09 -1.75
C ILE A 839 31.67 1.58 -2.05
N PRO A 840 32.70 1.95 -2.84
CA PRO A 840 32.97 3.36 -3.15
C PRO A 840 31.82 4.02 -3.95
N GLY A 841 31.24 3.28 -4.89
CA GLY A 841 30.08 3.73 -5.65
C GLY A 841 28.83 3.94 -4.79
N LEU A 842 28.56 3.06 -3.83
CA LEU A 842 27.45 3.22 -2.87
C LEU A 842 27.63 4.47 -2.00
N LEU A 843 28.83 4.69 -1.45
CA LEU A 843 29.16 5.90 -0.68
C LEU A 843 29.03 7.16 -1.55
N THR A 844 29.47 7.11 -2.80
CA THR A 844 29.34 8.22 -3.76
C THR A 844 27.86 8.55 -4.02
N LYS A 845 27.00 7.54 -4.22
CA LYS A 845 25.55 7.73 -4.40
C LYS A 845 24.86 8.29 -3.16
N LEU A 846 25.33 7.94 -1.96
CA LEU A 846 24.79 8.44 -0.70
C LEU A 846 25.14 9.92 -0.44
N PHE A 847 26.38 10.33 -0.69
CA PHE A 847 26.87 11.67 -0.30
C PHE A 847 26.87 12.71 -1.44
N CYS A 848 27.08 12.33 -2.70
CA CYS A 848 27.15 13.30 -3.81
C CYS A 848 25.86 14.10 -4.08
N PRO A 849 24.63 13.58 -3.85
CA PRO A 849 23.41 14.39 -3.95
C PRO A 849 23.37 15.59 -2.98
N LEU A 850 24.11 15.50 -1.86
CA LEU A 850 24.15 16.54 -0.82
C LEU A 850 25.18 17.65 -1.13
N LEU A 851 25.98 17.51 -2.19
CA LEU A 851 27.05 18.46 -2.55
C LEU A 851 26.59 19.41 -3.67
N PRO A 852 26.57 20.75 -3.42
CA PRO A 852 26.11 21.77 -4.38
C PRO A 852 27.18 22.10 -5.45
N ILE A 853 27.74 21.06 -6.07
CA ILE A 853 28.72 21.16 -7.15
C ILE A 853 27.98 21.27 -8.48
N SER A 854 28.35 22.26 -9.31
CA SER A 854 27.74 22.44 -10.64
C SER A 854 27.96 21.21 -11.53
N ILE A 855 26.90 20.83 -12.25
CA ILE A 855 26.78 19.57 -12.97
C ILE A 855 27.83 19.39 -14.09
N ARG A 856 28.30 20.51 -14.69
CA ARG A 856 29.40 20.50 -15.67
C ARG A 856 30.70 19.95 -15.05
N TRP A 857 31.01 20.34 -13.81
CA TRP A 857 32.17 19.83 -13.07
C TRP A 857 31.99 18.37 -12.64
N LYS A 858 30.75 17.94 -12.32
CA LYS A 858 30.47 16.52 -12.07
C LYS A 858 30.75 15.68 -13.32
N ILE A 859 30.28 16.08 -14.50
CA ILE A 859 30.56 15.39 -15.77
C ILE A 859 32.06 15.34 -16.10
N ILE A 860 32.79 16.46 -15.96
CA ILE A 860 34.24 16.49 -16.16
C ILE A 860 34.95 15.51 -15.20
N ALA A 861 34.53 15.48 -13.93
CA ALA A 861 35.08 14.55 -12.95
C ALA A 861 34.76 13.08 -13.30
N VAL A 862 33.56 12.76 -13.80
CA VAL A 862 33.20 11.41 -14.28
C VAL A 862 34.17 10.94 -15.38
N VAL A 863 34.41 11.78 -16.39
CA VAL A 863 35.30 11.41 -17.50
C VAL A 863 36.74 11.25 -17.02
N VAL A 864 37.24 12.17 -16.20
CA VAL A 864 38.60 12.12 -15.65
C VAL A 864 38.81 10.91 -14.74
N LEU A 865 37.90 10.64 -13.79
CA LEU A 865 38.00 9.49 -12.87
C LEU A 865 38.01 8.16 -13.62
N ASN A 866 37.14 8.01 -14.62
CA ASN A 866 37.07 6.81 -15.43
C ASN A 866 38.32 6.62 -16.32
N ALA A 867 38.77 7.68 -17.00
CA ALA A 867 39.97 7.62 -17.83
C ALA A 867 41.24 7.32 -17.00
N VAL A 868 41.42 8.01 -15.86
CA VAL A 868 42.55 7.76 -14.94
C VAL A 868 42.49 6.36 -14.35
N GLY A 869 41.30 5.85 -14.01
CA GLY A 869 41.12 4.47 -13.54
C GLY A 869 41.59 3.43 -14.57
N ILE A 870 41.23 3.61 -15.85
CA ILE A 870 41.68 2.72 -16.95
C ILE A 870 43.19 2.82 -17.15
N VAL A 871 43.76 4.03 -17.14
CA VAL A 871 45.23 4.25 -17.29
C VAL A 871 45.99 3.59 -16.14
N LEU A 872 45.54 3.70 -14.89
CA LEU A 872 46.17 3.07 -13.74
C LEU A 872 46.13 1.54 -13.81
N ILE A 873 45.04 0.94 -14.28
CA ILE A 873 44.93 -0.51 -14.45
C ILE A 873 45.85 -1.02 -15.58
N PHE A 874 46.06 -0.22 -16.63
CA PHE A 874 47.03 -0.51 -17.67
C PHE A 874 48.48 -0.40 -17.17
N SER A 875 48.86 0.71 -16.54
CA SER A 875 50.22 0.93 -16.06
C SER A 875 50.58 0.09 -14.81
N ALA A 876 49.58 -0.44 -14.10
CA ALA A 876 49.75 -1.18 -12.84
C ALA A 876 50.88 -2.22 -12.86
N THR A 877 51.91 -1.95 -12.07
CA THR A 877 53.00 -2.86 -11.71
C THR A 877 52.68 -3.64 -10.44
N ASN A 878 51.76 -3.14 -9.59
CA ASN A 878 51.42 -3.69 -8.27
C ASN A 878 49.90 -3.83 -8.06
N ARG A 879 49.47 -4.75 -7.18
CA ARG A 879 48.04 -4.99 -6.86
C ARG A 879 47.31 -3.70 -6.42
N THR A 880 47.99 -2.84 -5.65
CA THR A 880 47.45 -1.57 -5.13
C THR A 880 47.03 -0.60 -6.24
N GLU A 881 47.75 -0.59 -7.37
CA GLU A 881 47.48 0.30 -8.50
C GLU A 881 46.22 -0.17 -9.26
N VAL A 882 46.06 -1.49 -9.44
CA VAL A 882 44.83 -2.10 -9.97
C VAL A 882 43.62 -1.76 -9.08
N PHE A 883 43.74 -1.97 -7.77
CA PHE A 883 42.67 -1.67 -6.82
C PHE A 883 42.33 -0.17 -6.80
N SER A 884 43.33 0.71 -6.86
CA SER A 884 43.11 2.16 -6.92
C SER A 884 42.35 2.57 -8.19
N GLY A 885 42.69 2.00 -9.35
CA GLY A 885 41.95 2.23 -10.58
C GLY A 885 40.51 1.73 -10.53
N LEU A 886 40.25 0.58 -9.89
CA LEU A 886 38.91 0.04 -9.67
C LEU A 886 38.06 0.94 -8.74
N VAL A 887 38.66 1.51 -7.68
CA VAL A 887 37.98 2.49 -6.81
C VAL A 887 37.63 3.76 -7.60
N LEU A 888 38.57 4.32 -8.37
CA LEU A 888 38.34 5.53 -9.16
C LEU A 888 37.24 5.32 -10.22
N HIS A 889 37.21 4.14 -10.86
CA HIS A 889 36.12 3.77 -11.76
C HIS A 889 34.77 3.64 -11.03
N SER A 890 34.73 2.98 -9.86
CA SER A 890 33.52 2.83 -9.04
C SER A 890 32.93 4.19 -8.63
N VAL A 891 33.77 5.13 -8.21
CA VAL A 891 33.37 6.52 -7.90
C VAL A 891 32.93 7.26 -9.16
N GLY A 892 33.65 7.10 -10.28
CA GLY A 892 33.34 7.74 -11.56
C GLY A 892 31.97 7.34 -12.11
N GLY A 893 31.70 6.04 -12.25
CA GLY A 893 30.40 5.54 -12.74
C GLY A 893 29.23 5.92 -11.81
N ALA A 894 29.44 5.91 -10.50
CA ALA A 894 28.43 6.31 -9.51
C ALA A 894 28.13 7.81 -9.52
N LEU A 895 29.17 8.66 -9.66
CA LEU A 895 29.01 10.10 -9.84
C LEU A 895 28.25 10.41 -11.14
N GLY A 896 28.49 9.63 -12.19
CA GLY A 896 27.80 9.74 -13.47
C GLY A 896 26.33 9.37 -13.38
N GLU A 897 25.98 8.22 -12.79
CA GLU A 897 24.58 7.84 -12.54
C GLU A 897 23.80 8.97 -11.83
N VAL A 898 24.32 9.49 -10.72
CA VAL A 898 23.68 10.59 -9.97
C VAL A 898 23.54 11.86 -10.81
N SER A 899 24.51 12.13 -11.69
CA SER A 899 24.53 13.34 -12.51
C SER A 899 23.58 13.27 -13.71
N TYR A 900 23.61 12.18 -14.46
CA TYR A 900 22.78 11.99 -15.66
C TYR A 900 21.33 11.64 -15.30
N LEU A 901 21.07 10.89 -14.22
CA LEU A 901 19.72 10.73 -13.67
C LEU A 901 19.20 12.02 -13.00
N GLY A 902 20.09 12.93 -12.58
CA GLY A 902 19.70 14.29 -12.20
C GLY A 902 19.17 15.12 -13.37
N TYR A 903 19.59 14.81 -14.61
CA TYR A 903 19.16 15.49 -15.82
C TYR A 903 17.85 14.94 -16.43
N THR A 904 17.47 13.69 -16.16
CA THR A 904 16.27 13.07 -16.78
C THR A 904 14.97 13.84 -16.50
N ALA A 905 14.89 14.54 -15.37
CA ALA A 905 13.80 15.45 -15.02
C ALA A 905 13.64 16.69 -15.95
N SER A 906 14.50 16.84 -16.96
CA SER A 906 14.38 17.86 -18.02
C SER A 906 14.05 17.26 -19.41
N PHE A 907 13.76 15.97 -19.49
CA PHE A 907 13.46 15.26 -20.74
C PHE A 907 12.18 14.42 -20.63
N ASP A 908 11.72 13.89 -21.77
CA ASP A 908 10.54 13.04 -21.88
C ASP A 908 10.74 11.66 -21.20
N GLU A 909 9.66 11.05 -20.72
CA GLU A 909 9.68 9.76 -20.02
C GLU A 909 10.35 8.64 -20.85
N ALA A 910 10.18 8.65 -22.18
CA ALA A 910 10.83 7.69 -23.07
C ALA A 910 12.36 7.84 -23.12
N VAL A 911 12.90 9.04 -22.86
CA VAL A 911 14.35 9.31 -22.76
C VAL A 911 14.91 8.72 -21.45
N VAL A 912 14.12 8.70 -20.38
CA VAL A 912 14.50 8.05 -19.10
C VAL A 912 14.60 6.53 -19.28
N GLY A 913 13.67 5.95 -20.05
CA GLY A 913 13.74 4.53 -20.44
C GLY A 913 14.98 4.17 -21.26
N SER A 914 15.48 5.07 -22.12
CA SER A 914 16.65 4.78 -22.96
C SER A 914 17.95 4.71 -22.16
N TRP A 915 18.13 5.49 -21.09
CA TRP A 915 19.25 5.35 -20.16
C TRP A 915 19.31 3.95 -19.53
N SER A 916 18.16 3.43 -19.08
CA SER A 916 18.07 2.08 -18.49
C SER A 916 18.41 1.00 -19.52
N SER A 917 17.92 1.15 -20.76
CA SER A 917 18.27 0.28 -21.89
C SER A 917 19.77 0.32 -22.22
N GLY A 918 20.41 1.49 -22.24
CA GLY A 918 21.85 1.64 -22.47
C GLY A 918 22.68 0.99 -21.36
N THR A 919 22.25 1.18 -20.10
CA THR A 919 22.83 0.52 -18.93
C THR A 919 22.78 -1.01 -19.06
N GLY A 920 21.62 -1.58 -19.44
CA GLY A 920 21.51 -3.02 -19.71
C GLY A 920 22.37 -3.48 -20.90
N GLY A 921 22.42 -2.68 -21.97
CA GLY A 921 23.28 -2.93 -23.13
C GLY A 921 24.77 -2.98 -22.79
N SER A 922 25.22 -2.21 -21.79
CA SER A 922 26.61 -2.22 -21.33
C SER A 922 27.09 -3.59 -20.82
N GLY A 923 26.21 -4.34 -20.15
CA GLY A 923 26.49 -5.69 -19.64
C GLY A 923 26.83 -6.67 -20.74
N LEU A 924 26.07 -6.63 -21.84
CA LEU A 924 26.31 -7.47 -23.02
C LEU A 924 27.52 -6.97 -23.81
N LEU A 925 27.51 -5.70 -24.21
CA LEU A 925 28.51 -5.14 -25.12
C LEU A 925 29.91 -5.12 -24.49
N GLY A 926 30.06 -4.77 -23.22
CA GLY A 926 31.36 -4.81 -22.52
C GLY A 926 31.94 -6.22 -22.45
N SER A 927 31.12 -7.20 -22.05
CA SER A 927 31.51 -8.61 -21.92
C SER A 927 31.93 -9.21 -23.26
N PHE A 928 31.12 -9.03 -24.31
CA PHE A 928 31.41 -9.56 -25.65
C PHE A 928 32.57 -8.83 -26.33
N ALA A 929 32.70 -7.50 -26.18
CA ALA A 929 33.81 -6.76 -26.77
C ALA A 929 35.15 -7.13 -26.14
N TYR A 930 35.22 -7.27 -24.80
CA TYR A 930 36.44 -7.76 -24.14
C TYR A 930 36.79 -9.18 -24.60
N ALA A 931 35.82 -10.11 -24.62
CA ALA A 931 36.04 -11.47 -25.11
C ALA A 931 36.49 -11.52 -26.60
N GLY A 932 35.97 -10.62 -27.44
CA GLY A 932 36.40 -10.45 -28.83
C GLY A 932 37.86 -9.99 -28.95
N LEU A 933 38.26 -8.96 -28.19
CA LEU A 933 39.65 -8.47 -28.19
C LEU A 933 40.64 -9.53 -27.69
N ARG A 934 40.26 -10.32 -26.69
CA ARG A 934 41.06 -11.47 -26.21
C ARG A 934 41.15 -12.59 -27.26
N SER A 935 40.07 -12.82 -28.02
CA SER A 935 40.06 -13.76 -29.16
C SER A 935 40.96 -13.29 -30.31
N LEU A 936 41.13 -11.97 -30.48
CA LEU A 936 42.10 -11.35 -31.40
C LEU A 936 43.55 -11.34 -30.87
N LYS A 937 43.85 -12.08 -29.80
CA LYS A 937 45.16 -12.23 -29.16
C LYS A 937 45.74 -10.95 -28.51
N LEU A 938 44.94 -9.92 -28.24
CA LEU A 938 45.40 -8.80 -27.40
C LEU A 938 45.65 -9.29 -25.95
N SER A 939 46.63 -8.70 -25.27
CA SER A 939 46.82 -8.96 -23.84
C SER A 939 45.65 -8.39 -23.03
N SER A 940 45.45 -8.90 -21.81
CA SER A 940 44.41 -8.41 -20.89
C SER A 940 44.47 -6.90 -20.67
N LYS A 941 45.70 -6.33 -20.63
CA LYS A 941 45.95 -4.91 -20.42
C LYS A 941 45.65 -4.08 -21.67
N ASP A 942 46.10 -4.52 -22.84
CA ASP A 942 45.86 -3.81 -24.10
C ASP A 942 44.36 -3.81 -24.43
N ALA A 943 43.68 -4.94 -24.21
CA ALA A 943 42.24 -5.07 -24.39
C ALA A 943 41.44 -4.13 -23.49
N VAL A 944 41.93 -3.81 -22.28
CA VAL A 944 41.29 -2.83 -21.37
C VAL A 944 41.55 -1.39 -21.84
N VAL A 945 42.74 -1.06 -22.34
CA VAL A 945 43.06 0.30 -22.84
C VAL A 945 42.18 0.73 -24.00
N VAL A 946 41.77 -0.19 -24.88
CA VAL A 946 40.86 0.12 -26.01
C VAL A 946 39.60 0.86 -25.54
N PHE A 947 39.12 0.59 -24.31
CA PHE A 947 37.94 1.24 -23.75
C PHE A 947 38.18 2.62 -23.12
N ILE A 948 39.41 3.17 -23.13
CA ILE A 948 39.69 4.55 -22.69
C ILE A 948 38.97 5.61 -23.55
N VAL A 949 38.58 5.25 -24.77
CA VAL A 949 37.77 6.08 -25.67
C VAL A 949 36.34 6.26 -25.13
N VAL A 950 35.82 5.29 -24.37
CA VAL A 950 34.41 5.24 -23.95
C VAL A 950 34.04 6.38 -22.99
N PRO A 951 34.83 6.71 -21.94
CA PRO A 951 34.61 7.94 -21.17
C PRO A 951 34.72 9.23 -21.99
N LEU A 952 35.60 9.29 -23.00
CA LEU A 952 35.77 10.48 -23.84
C LEU A 952 34.56 10.75 -24.75
N LEU A 953 33.80 9.70 -25.13
CA LEU A 953 32.53 9.86 -25.84
C LEU A 953 31.45 10.56 -24.98
N MET A 954 31.59 10.60 -23.65
CA MET A 954 30.64 11.26 -22.75
C MET A 954 30.84 12.79 -22.64
N ILE A 955 31.79 13.35 -23.40
CA ILE A 955 32.01 14.80 -23.55
C ILE A 955 31.13 15.39 -24.66
N PHE A 956 30.68 14.56 -25.62
CA PHE A 956 29.97 14.95 -26.84
C PHE A 956 28.46 14.67 -26.77
#